data_AF-A0A5J4VQ98-F1
#
_entry.id   AF-A0A5J4VQ98-F1
#
_cell.length_a   1.000
_cell.length_b   1.000
_cell.length_c   1.000
_cell.angle_alpha   90.00
_cell.angle_beta   90.00
_cell.angle_gamma   90.00
#
_symmetry.space_group_name_H-M   'P 1'
#
loop_
_entity.id
_entity.type
_entity.pdbx_description
1 polymer ?
#
loop_
_entity_poly.entity_id
_entity_poly.type
_entity_poly.pdbx_seq_one_letter_code
_entity_poly.pdbx_strand_id
1 'polypeptide(L)'
;MRGIFRIPADVNGKGARVIISWHPQSIYLATSGSGNAVHIFQRDGHEMSSFSLPGLCTQLAWDKDGKILAASTKDGNQLVLWESATSTARRIECGGIISCFAWSKYFSYIAVGMENGNFVIMDSRVNKKSSFKGISSKAVRAVSWNERNQLALGSSDGKVQVMSVERRGGMDLDAKTVKTWSFNSSVVTLDWGDVLELEGRPSGAKEGRSLLATDQKGVIKLFIDAERECTIELTQNFGKLNSAKWFGNGYLYLAFTNGTVLVVSTHPSEISKVISRGSPFTQVLYSVSINPSPNGLVAIAGDTSVKFISSDGFAEVESQRIQLGQGLGQPQSVCWAPDGQIVTVTASEGSVVNYIANFPTLNANYGHLLAYRSSLREVTVVDLNGWGTGDTPTEAVVVQVAPEPTLLCVGPGHVGVGMNNHAWVYSYSISRDAFELVHEEDYTERNEESEVHIFPERGQSDADVLSVALSSDFLIYGTAQGQIEYRRLGDWSEIEMDKSQLLQFINNLPSCSHPLTVTYILEYLQQGGNWYEISLQLSVEQLEQIASMNKCILGDYNFVINLLQGQFGTSEEDLDSDIIYANRISGDGNNGYPTKEKFIDYISIPQINMYLLNVNENEKRYQYEFDTQIVDILNLRKISSRYIEQETLIKELLIHFLNESNDEKDFIGLIQPQFLRHSLLESRLLNGRLNGDNIDQLQISTQYTNDESRFISDVTQRDELAFEEQNKHVLRGSDESVELILRVKNIGDKLTVKVFEVNTLAYYLQNKDEIGSNFDLDGLIAGEEYEIDFTGVPSTIRKRVILKPKLIQGKVIRGYFIVVVYGGGLTSRAVIKKDFRQ
;
A
#
# COMPACT_ATOMS: atom_id res chain seq x y z
N MET A 1 -15.27 17.56 15.06
CA MET A 1 -14.24 16.79 15.83
C MET A 1 -14.69 16.61 17.27
N ARG A 2 -14.35 15.48 17.92
CA ARG A 2 -14.70 15.19 19.32
C ARG A 2 -13.60 15.69 20.26
N GLY A 3 -13.96 16.41 21.32
CA GLY A 3 -13.00 16.82 22.35
C GLY A 3 -12.61 15.65 23.26
N ILE A 4 -11.32 15.54 23.58
CA ILE A 4 -10.78 14.47 24.45
C ILE A 4 -10.72 14.99 25.89
N PHE A 5 -9.92 16.02 26.11
CA PHE A 5 -9.68 16.60 27.42
C PHE A 5 -9.34 18.08 27.30
N ARG A 6 -9.53 18.79 28.42
CA ARG A 6 -9.20 20.20 28.59
C ARG A 6 -8.28 20.37 29.79
N ILE A 7 -7.16 21.03 29.58
CA ILE A 7 -6.31 21.53 30.67
C ILE A 7 -6.84 22.92 31.03
N PRO A 8 -7.30 23.14 32.28
CA PRO A 8 -7.89 24.41 32.69
C PRO A 8 -6.83 25.50 32.79
N ALA A 9 -7.28 26.76 32.66
CA ALA A 9 -6.41 27.93 32.76
C ALA A 9 -5.73 28.08 34.12
N ASP A 10 -6.28 27.47 35.19
CA ASP A 10 -5.68 27.53 36.52
C ASP A 10 -4.31 26.85 36.59
N VAL A 11 -4.06 25.83 35.74
CA VAL A 11 -2.78 25.12 35.71
C VAL A 11 -1.71 25.95 35.00
N ASN A 12 -2.03 26.49 33.82
CA ASN A 12 -1.07 27.27 33.03
C ASN A 12 -0.99 28.75 33.46
N GLY A 13 -1.95 29.23 34.25
CA GLY A 13 -2.12 30.62 34.60
C GLY A 13 -3.09 31.36 33.67
N LYS A 14 -4.03 32.11 34.28
CA LYS A 14 -5.11 32.79 33.57
C LYS A 14 -4.61 33.94 32.70
N GLY A 15 -5.12 34.02 31.47
CA GLY A 15 -4.87 35.11 30.54
C GLY A 15 -3.46 35.13 29.94
N ALA A 16 -2.69 34.05 30.10
CA ALA A 16 -1.34 33.94 29.58
C ALA A 16 -1.29 33.12 28.28
N ARG A 17 -0.33 33.45 27.41
CA ARG A 17 -0.03 32.64 26.24
C ARG A 17 0.59 31.32 26.70
N VAL A 18 -0.05 30.21 26.34
CA VAL A 18 0.47 28.86 26.63
C VAL A 18 1.34 28.38 25.48
N ILE A 19 2.54 27.93 25.82
CA ILE A 19 3.47 27.23 24.93
C ILE A 19 3.23 25.74 25.10
N ILE A 20 3.14 25.01 23.99
CA ILE A 20 2.90 23.57 23.99
C ILE A 20 3.95 22.87 23.12
N SER A 21 4.27 21.63 23.48
CA SER A 21 5.18 20.78 22.71
C SER A 21 4.80 19.31 22.92
N TRP A 22 4.37 18.65 21.85
CA TRP A 22 4.08 17.22 21.85
C TRP A 22 5.37 16.41 21.84
N HIS A 23 5.38 15.32 22.60
CA HIS A 23 6.42 14.31 22.54
C HIS A 23 6.48 13.69 21.12
N PRO A 24 7.67 13.33 20.58
CA PRO A 24 7.80 12.80 19.21
C PRO A 24 6.95 11.57 18.91
N GLN A 25 6.70 10.74 19.92
CA GLN A 25 5.84 9.55 19.85
C GLN A 25 4.37 9.83 20.25
N SER A 26 3.97 11.09 20.42
CA SER A 26 2.61 11.51 20.77
C SER A 26 2.06 11.02 22.13
N ILE A 27 2.91 10.47 22.99
CA ILE A 27 2.51 9.95 24.32
C ILE A 27 2.32 11.01 25.41
N TYR A 28 3.07 12.12 25.31
CA TYR A 28 3.04 13.21 26.30
C TYR A 28 2.86 14.57 25.63
N LEU A 29 2.19 15.47 26.34
CA LEU A 29 2.02 16.87 25.98
C LEU A 29 2.66 17.75 27.07
N ALA A 30 3.73 18.44 26.73
CA ALA A 30 4.30 19.46 27.60
C ALA A 30 3.60 20.81 27.38
N THR A 31 3.26 21.49 28.47
CA THR A 31 2.62 22.80 28.44
C THR A 31 3.30 23.73 29.44
N SER A 32 3.38 25.03 29.10
CA SER A 32 3.87 26.06 30.02
C SER A 32 3.17 27.38 29.74
N GLY A 33 2.73 28.07 30.80
CA GLY A 33 2.13 29.39 30.73
C GLY A 33 2.83 30.39 31.66
N SER A 34 2.06 31.20 32.39
CA SER A 34 2.60 32.22 33.30
C SER A 34 3.03 31.69 34.66
N GLY A 35 2.76 30.42 34.97
CA GLY A 35 3.10 29.79 36.26
C GLY A 35 4.60 29.54 36.50
N ASN A 36 5.49 29.97 35.59
CA ASN A 36 6.93 29.65 35.62
C ASN A 36 7.21 28.16 35.86
N ALA A 37 6.37 27.29 35.31
CA ALA A 37 6.49 25.86 35.41
C ALA A 37 6.14 25.22 34.06
N VAL A 38 6.66 24.02 33.84
CA VAL A 38 6.27 23.15 32.74
C VAL A 38 5.50 21.99 33.35
N HIS A 39 4.31 21.73 32.82
CA HIS A 39 3.47 20.61 33.18
C HIS A 39 3.45 19.61 32.03
N ILE A 40 3.63 18.33 32.35
CA ILE A 40 3.67 17.24 31.39
C ILE A 40 2.44 16.38 31.61
N PHE A 41 1.60 16.34 30.59
CA PHE A 41 0.37 15.58 30.59
C PHE A 41 0.52 14.32 29.75
N GLN A 42 -0.10 13.23 30.19
CA GLN A 42 -0.40 12.11 29.32
C GLN A 42 -1.39 12.49 28.23
N ARG A 43 -1.44 11.66 27.19
CA ARG A 43 -2.36 11.79 26.06
C ARG A 43 -3.84 11.79 26.46
N ASP A 44 -4.18 11.30 27.65
CA ASP A 44 -5.54 11.30 28.22
C ASP A 44 -5.86 12.54 29.08
N GLY A 45 -4.88 13.40 29.33
CA GLY A 45 -5.02 14.63 30.11
C GLY A 45 -4.62 14.53 31.58
N HIS A 46 -4.16 13.37 32.07
CA HIS A 46 -3.61 13.27 33.43
C HIS A 46 -2.23 13.93 33.52
N GLU A 47 -1.99 14.72 34.56
CA GLU A 47 -0.68 15.31 34.83
C GLU A 47 0.26 14.25 35.39
N MET A 48 1.38 14.01 34.70
CA MET A 48 2.40 13.04 35.11
C MET A 48 3.48 13.68 35.97
N SER A 49 3.95 14.84 35.56
CA SER A 49 5.05 15.52 36.22
C SER A 49 5.02 17.01 35.91
N SER A 50 5.62 17.77 36.81
CA SER A 50 5.86 19.19 36.60
C SER A 50 7.21 19.60 37.17
N PHE A 51 7.80 20.62 36.57
CA PHE A 51 9.06 21.19 37.04
C PHE A 51 9.08 22.70 36.90
N SER A 52 9.72 23.37 37.87
CA SER A 52 9.77 24.83 37.95
C SER A 52 10.90 25.41 37.09
N LEU A 53 10.54 26.44 36.33
CA LEU A 53 11.44 27.28 35.55
C LEU A 53 11.84 28.52 36.36
N PRO A 54 13.05 29.07 36.11
CA PRO A 54 13.50 30.31 36.76
C PRO A 54 12.76 31.57 36.29
N GLY A 55 11.93 31.47 35.24
CA GLY A 55 11.16 32.57 34.68
C GLY A 55 10.16 32.10 33.63
N LEU A 56 9.54 33.04 32.93
CA LEU A 56 8.53 32.76 31.91
C LEU A 56 9.11 31.94 30.78
N CYS A 57 8.48 30.82 30.43
CA CYS A 57 8.92 30.00 29.33
C CYS A 57 8.79 30.75 27.99
N THR A 58 9.82 30.68 27.16
CA THR A 58 9.83 31.28 25.82
C THR A 58 9.80 30.26 24.69
N GLN A 59 10.33 29.06 24.92
CA GLN A 59 10.34 27.97 23.94
C GLN A 59 10.46 26.61 24.65
N LEU A 60 9.73 25.63 24.13
CA LEU A 60 9.77 24.21 24.54
C LEU A 60 10.04 23.35 23.30
N ALA A 61 10.92 22.36 23.41
CA ALA A 61 11.04 21.31 22.39
C ALA A 61 11.64 20.02 22.95
N TRP A 62 11.13 18.89 22.49
CA TRP A 62 11.65 17.56 22.79
C TRP A 62 12.81 17.19 21.85
N ASP A 63 13.76 16.40 22.36
CA ASP A 63 14.73 15.68 21.53
C ASP A 63 14.03 14.63 20.66
N LYS A 64 14.67 14.16 19.59
CA LYS A 64 14.13 13.20 18.61
C LYS A 64 13.58 11.91 19.24
N ASP A 65 14.25 11.43 20.30
CA ASP A 65 13.88 10.21 21.01
C ASP A 65 12.86 10.49 22.13
N GLY A 66 12.53 11.75 22.38
CA GLY A 66 11.61 12.16 23.44
C GLY A 66 12.14 12.00 24.87
N LYS A 67 13.40 11.58 25.02
CA LYS A 67 14.05 11.37 26.33
C LYS A 67 14.28 12.66 27.11
N ILE A 68 14.52 13.78 26.41
CA ILE A 68 14.85 15.06 27.02
C ILE A 68 13.95 16.17 26.46
N LEU A 69 13.37 16.97 27.35
CA LEU A 69 12.65 18.20 27.04
C LEU A 69 13.54 19.40 27.36
N ALA A 70 13.77 20.27 26.38
CA ALA A 70 14.44 21.55 26.59
C ALA A 70 13.42 22.67 26.79
N ALA A 71 13.72 23.56 27.74
CA ALA A 71 12.97 24.77 28.00
C ALA A 71 13.92 25.98 28.12
N SER A 72 13.58 27.08 27.44
CA SER A 72 14.24 28.38 27.63
C SER A 72 13.30 29.33 28.37
N THR A 73 13.91 30.32 29.04
CA THR A 73 13.18 31.33 29.80
C THR A 73 13.49 32.73 29.29
N LYS A 74 12.52 33.63 29.44
CA LYS A 74 12.65 35.03 29.06
C LYS A 74 13.83 35.68 29.79
N ASP A 75 14.69 36.32 29.01
CA ASP A 75 15.91 37.00 29.49
C ASP A 75 16.89 36.07 30.26
N GLY A 76 16.70 34.74 30.14
CA GLY A 76 17.49 33.73 30.83
C GLY A 76 18.75 33.34 30.06
N ASN A 77 19.84 33.11 30.79
CA ASN A 77 21.12 32.59 30.25
C ASN A 77 21.31 31.07 30.46
N GLN A 78 20.31 30.41 31.05
CA GLN A 78 20.32 28.98 31.37
C GLN A 78 19.25 28.25 30.56
N LEU A 79 19.66 27.16 29.92
CA LEU A 79 18.77 26.20 29.30
C LEU A 79 18.38 25.14 30.35
N VAL A 80 17.08 24.91 30.52
CA VAL A 80 16.59 23.85 31.40
C VAL A 80 16.37 22.59 30.56
N LEU A 81 17.03 21.49 30.94
CA LEU A 81 16.83 20.16 30.33
C LEU A 81 16.16 19.26 31.35
N TRP A 82 14.98 18.75 31.02
CA TRP A 82 14.24 17.80 31.81
C TRP A 82 14.34 16.41 31.18
N GLU A 83 14.70 15.40 31.97
CA GLU A 83 14.84 14.02 31.51
C GLU A 83 13.60 13.20 31.89
N SER A 84 13.02 12.51 30.90
CA SER A 84 11.74 11.82 31.07
C SER A 84 11.82 10.58 31.95
N ALA A 85 12.94 9.85 31.92
CA ALA A 85 13.09 8.61 32.69
C ALA A 85 13.25 8.89 34.19
N THR A 86 13.97 9.95 34.55
CA THR A 86 14.27 10.29 35.95
C THR A 86 13.33 11.36 36.51
N SER A 87 12.54 12.02 35.65
CA SER A 87 11.75 13.20 35.99
C SER A 87 12.57 14.33 36.61
N THR A 88 13.87 14.40 36.31
CA THR A 88 14.77 15.40 36.87
C THR A 88 15.02 16.54 35.88
N ALA A 89 15.04 17.77 36.39
CA ALA A 89 15.41 18.95 35.63
C ALA A 89 16.81 19.43 36.02
N ARG A 90 17.66 19.64 35.01
CA ARG A 90 18.99 20.25 35.17
C ARG A 90 19.08 21.56 34.40
N ARG A 91 19.90 22.49 34.89
CA ARG A 91 20.10 23.80 34.27
C ARG A 91 21.51 23.90 33.71
N ILE A 92 21.66 24.37 32.48
CA ILE A 92 22.94 24.47 31.81
C ILE A 92 23.17 25.91 31.35
N GLU A 93 24.27 26.49 31.79
CA GLU A 93 24.64 27.86 31.45
C GLU A 93 25.27 27.94 30.05
N CYS A 94 24.63 28.73 29.18
CA CYS A 94 25.00 28.90 27.78
C CYS A 94 25.97 30.07 27.55
N GLY A 95 26.26 30.90 28.57
CA GLY A 95 27.22 32.01 28.47
C GLY A 95 26.66 33.30 27.83
N GLY A 96 25.34 33.37 27.61
CA GLY A 96 24.64 34.55 27.12
C GLY A 96 23.12 34.36 27.20
N ILE A 97 22.36 35.44 27.01
CA ILE A 97 20.89 35.40 26.99
C ILE A 97 20.44 34.54 25.81
N ILE A 98 19.63 33.53 26.10
CA ILE A 98 19.11 32.58 25.12
C ILE A 98 17.97 33.24 24.36
N SER A 99 18.06 33.19 23.03
CA SER A 99 17.08 33.80 22.13
C SER A 99 16.21 32.77 21.42
N CYS A 100 16.78 31.61 21.09
CA CYS A 100 16.12 30.50 20.40
C CYS A 100 16.98 29.23 20.51
N PHE A 101 16.38 28.06 20.32
CA PHE A 101 17.11 26.79 20.21
C PHE A 101 16.39 25.81 19.29
N ALA A 102 17.10 24.78 18.83
CA ALA A 102 16.51 23.64 18.12
C ALA A 102 17.34 22.37 18.33
N TRP A 103 16.64 21.23 18.44
CA TRP A 103 17.23 19.90 18.47
C TRP A 103 17.60 19.44 17.06
N SER A 104 18.70 18.70 16.95
CA SER A 104 19.04 17.95 15.76
C SER A 104 18.03 16.82 15.54
N LYS A 105 17.73 16.54 14.27
CA LYS A 105 16.81 15.47 13.87
C LYS A 105 17.48 14.09 13.93
N TYR A 106 18.81 14.05 13.85
CA TYR A 106 19.58 12.82 13.73
C TYR A 106 20.38 12.47 14.99
N PHE A 107 21.02 13.46 15.62
CA PHE A 107 21.78 13.25 16.86
C PHE A 107 21.07 13.92 18.04
N SER A 108 21.37 13.51 19.27
CA SER A 108 20.90 14.17 20.50
C SER A 108 21.63 15.51 20.77
N TYR A 109 21.81 16.32 19.74
CA TYR A 109 22.44 17.63 19.79
C TYR A 109 21.38 18.72 19.89
N ILE A 110 21.67 19.76 20.66
CA ILE A 110 20.86 20.98 20.71
C ILE A 110 21.72 22.18 20.35
N ALA A 111 21.26 22.97 19.39
CA ALA A 111 21.85 24.27 19.07
C ALA A 111 21.06 25.36 19.78
N VAL A 112 21.76 26.26 20.46
CA VAL A 112 21.20 27.37 21.23
C VAL A 112 21.79 28.68 20.70
N GLY A 113 20.95 29.54 20.15
CA GLY A 113 21.31 30.87 19.68
C GLY A 113 21.14 31.93 20.76
N MET A 114 22.03 32.94 20.77
CA MET A 114 22.05 33.98 21.79
C MET A 114 21.76 35.38 21.22
N GLU A 115 21.40 36.31 22.12
CA GLU A 115 21.15 37.71 21.74
C GLU A 115 22.40 38.49 21.28
N ASN A 116 23.59 38.04 21.69
CA ASN A 116 24.86 38.61 21.24
C ASN A 116 25.34 38.06 19.89
N GLY A 117 24.55 37.19 19.26
CA GLY A 117 24.85 36.56 17.97
C GLY A 117 25.66 35.26 18.06
N ASN A 118 26.24 34.95 19.23
CA ASN A 118 26.92 33.67 19.46
C ASN A 118 25.92 32.51 19.53
N PHE A 119 26.43 31.28 19.39
CA PHE A 119 25.64 30.09 19.59
C PHE A 119 26.48 28.99 20.26
N VAL A 120 25.79 28.07 20.91
CA VAL A 120 26.37 26.89 21.54
C VAL A 120 25.71 25.67 20.95
N ILE A 121 26.50 24.64 20.69
CA ILE A 121 25.99 23.31 20.40
C ILE A 121 26.34 22.40 21.57
N MET A 122 25.36 21.64 22.04
CA MET A 122 25.52 20.74 23.16
C MET A 122 25.15 19.33 22.77
N ASP A 123 26.01 18.38 23.11
CA ASP A 123 25.67 16.96 23.10
C ASP A 123 25.00 16.61 24.42
N SER A 124 23.70 16.34 24.38
CA SER A 124 22.91 16.07 25.57
C SER A 124 23.26 14.73 26.25
N ARG A 125 23.81 13.75 25.50
CA ARG A 125 24.23 12.44 26.02
C ARG A 125 25.50 12.54 26.85
N VAL A 126 26.50 13.24 26.32
CA VAL A 126 27.81 13.42 26.97
C VAL A 126 27.81 14.64 27.90
N ASN A 127 26.74 15.43 27.88
CA ASN A 127 26.61 16.70 28.59
C ASN A 127 27.78 17.66 28.30
N LYS A 128 28.24 17.67 27.05
CA LYS A 128 29.37 18.50 26.63
C LYS A 128 28.89 19.67 25.78
N LYS A 129 29.35 20.86 26.14
CA LYS A 129 29.04 22.12 25.45
C LYS A 129 30.23 22.60 24.62
N SER A 130 29.99 22.92 23.35
CA SER A 130 30.95 23.56 22.45
C SER A 130 30.40 24.94 22.08
N SER A 131 31.16 25.98 22.40
CA SER A 131 30.75 27.38 22.17
C SER A 131 31.38 27.90 20.90
N PHE A 132 30.58 28.56 20.05
CA PHE A 132 31.02 29.09 18.77
C PHE A 132 30.78 30.59 18.70
N LYS A 133 31.75 31.32 18.13
CA LYS A 133 31.61 32.75 17.90
C LYS A 133 30.67 32.99 16.72
N GLY A 134 29.72 33.88 16.92
CA GLY A 134 28.49 34.03 16.14
C GLY A 134 28.59 34.38 14.67
N ILE A 135 27.47 34.14 13.96
CA ILE A 135 27.18 34.51 12.55
C ILE A 135 27.25 36.04 12.34
N SER A 136 26.90 36.78 13.39
CA SER A 136 26.76 38.24 13.44
C SER A 136 27.06 38.77 14.85
N SER A 137 27.14 40.10 14.99
CA SER A 137 27.14 40.83 16.26
C SER A 137 25.74 41.09 16.83
N LYS A 138 24.69 40.61 16.15
CA LYS A 138 23.28 40.79 16.50
C LYS A 138 22.61 39.46 16.81
N ALA A 139 21.50 39.51 17.55
CA ALA A 139 20.79 38.33 18.05
C ALA A 139 20.50 37.28 16.98
N VAL A 140 20.75 36.01 17.31
CA VAL A 140 20.27 34.86 16.55
C VAL A 140 18.77 34.77 16.77
N ARG A 141 17.97 34.71 15.69
CA ARG A 141 16.51 34.73 15.77
C ARG A 141 15.85 33.41 15.40
N ALA A 142 16.51 32.64 14.55
CA ALA A 142 16.01 31.35 14.08
C ALA A 142 17.16 30.33 14.03
N VAL A 143 16.84 29.10 14.40
CA VAL A 143 17.74 27.94 14.41
C VAL A 143 16.95 26.77 13.86
N SER A 144 17.50 26.05 12.89
CA SER A 144 16.82 24.91 12.29
C SER A 144 17.81 23.84 11.82
N TRP A 145 17.48 22.58 12.07
CA TRP A 145 18.29 21.42 11.67
C TRP A 145 17.57 20.64 10.57
N ASN A 146 18.34 20.05 9.65
CA ASN A 146 17.82 19.08 8.69
C ASN A 146 18.17 17.63 9.08
N GLU A 147 17.58 16.68 8.36
CA GLU A 147 17.76 15.23 8.55
C GLU A 147 19.21 14.76 8.34
N ARG A 148 20.02 15.52 7.58
CA ARG A 148 21.45 15.26 7.37
C ARG A 148 22.35 15.98 8.38
N ASN A 149 21.78 16.46 9.49
CA ASN A 149 22.49 17.14 10.58
C ASN A 149 23.25 18.43 10.16
N GLN A 150 22.72 19.16 9.18
CA GLN A 150 23.15 20.53 8.89
C GLN A 150 22.32 21.51 9.69
N LEU A 151 22.99 22.54 10.19
CA LEU A 151 22.41 23.57 11.03
C LEU A 151 22.29 24.87 10.24
N ALA A 152 21.09 25.44 10.19
CA ALA A 152 20.81 26.78 9.69
C ALA A 152 20.60 27.74 10.86
N LEU A 153 21.25 28.91 10.80
CA LEU A 153 21.13 29.97 11.78
C LEU A 153 20.77 31.27 11.07
N GLY A 154 19.80 32.01 11.60
CA GLY A 154 19.34 33.28 11.06
C GLY A 154 19.45 34.37 12.11
N SER A 155 19.99 35.54 11.77
CA SER A 155 20.21 36.65 12.69
C SER A 155 19.33 37.87 12.40
N SER A 156 19.26 38.75 13.39
CA SER A 156 18.47 39.99 13.33
C SER A 156 19.03 41.07 12.40
N ASP A 157 20.28 40.96 11.98
CA ASP A 157 20.87 41.78 10.90
C ASP A 157 20.60 41.20 9.50
N GLY A 158 19.84 40.11 9.38
CA GLY A 158 19.47 39.51 8.11
C GLY A 158 20.43 38.45 7.59
N LYS A 159 21.50 38.08 8.30
CA LYS A 159 22.37 36.99 7.84
C LYS A 159 21.73 35.62 8.09
N VAL A 160 21.87 34.73 7.11
CA VAL A 160 21.52 33.31 7.23
C VAL A 160 22.77 32.49 6.95
N GLN A 161 23.15 31.60 7.85
CA GLN A 161 24.34 30.77 7.72
C GLN A 161 23.97 29.30 7.88
N VAL A 162 24.43 28.46 6.95
CA VAL A 162 24.30 27.01 7.01
C VAL A 162 25.66 26.41 7.32
N MET A 163 25.69 25.47 8.26
CA MET A 163 26.90 24.82 8.74
C MET A 163 26.74 23.30 8.84
N SER A 164 27.83 22.59 8.60
CA SER A 164 27.96 21.15 8.89
C SER A 164 28.51 21.01 10.30
N VAL A 165 27.87 20.20 11.12
CA VAL A 165 28.30 19.95 12.50
C VAL A 165 28.84 18.53 12.60
N GLU A 166 30.13 18.41 12.88
CA GLU A 166 30.85 17.15 12.90
C GLU A 166 31.66 17.03 14.21
N ARG A 167 31.89 15.79 14.66
CA ARG A 167 32.76 15.53 15.80
C ARG A 167 34.18 15.33 15.30
N ARG A 168 35.14 16.15 15.75
CA ARG A 168 36.53 16.09 15.27
C ARG A 168 37.43 15.41 16.30
N GLY A 169 37.88 14.19 16.01
CA GLY A 169 39.04 13.52 16.62
C GLY A 169 39.14 13.53 18.16
N GLY A 170 38.00 13.71 18.86
CA GLY A 170 37.92 13.96 20.30
C GLY A 170 36.46 14.19 20.73
N MET A 171 36.24 14.70 21.94
CA MET A 171 34.88 14.92 22.47
C MET A 171 34.21 16.22 21.95
N ASP A 172 34.97 17.20 21.46
CA ASP A 172 34.43 18.50 21.01
C ASP A 172 33.73 18.41 19.64
N LEU A 173 32.65 19.18 19.51
CA LEU A 173 31.96 19.39 18.25
C LEU A 173 32.64 20.54 17.49
N ASP A 174 32.77 20.39 16.18
CA ASP A 174 33.21 21.43 15.26
C ASP A 174 32.05 21.81 14.34
N ALA A 175 31.94 23.08 14.01
CA ALA A 175 30.86 23.63 13.20
C ALA A 175 31.47 24.38 12.01
N LYS A 176 31.50 23.73 10.86
CA LYS A 176 32.09 24.30 9.63
C LYS A 176 31.02 25.00 8.81
N THR A 177 31.25 26.27 8.50
CA THR A 177 30.36 27.03 7.62
C THR A 177 30.37 26.42 6.22
N VAL A 178 29.20 26.07 5.72
CA VAL A 178 28.98 25.65 4.33
C VAL A 178 28.68 26.87 3.49
N LYS A 179 27.75 27.72 3.92
CA LYS A 179 27.38 28.94 3.18
C LYS A 179 26.74 30.01 4.04
N THR A 180 26.78 31.24 3.54
CA THR A 180 26.16 32.42 4.17
C THR A 180 25.42 33.23 3.11
N TRP A 181 24.21 33.67 3.45
CA TRP A 181 23.37 34.56 2.67
C TRP A 181 22.96 35.77 3.51
N SER A 182 22.35 36.77 2.87
CA SER A 182 21.90 37.98 3.55
C SER A 182 20.53 38.44 3.04
N PHE A 183 19.74 38.95 3.98
CA PHE A 183 18.48 39.63 3.79
C PHE A 183 18.64 41.11 4.12
N ASN A 184 17.70 41.92 3.63
CA ASN A 184 17.65 43.36 3.89
C ASN A 184 16.91 43.71 5.20
N SER A 185 16.48 42.70 5.96
CA SER A 185 15.82 42.85 7.25
C SER A 185 16.02 41.62 8.12
N SER A 186 15.58 41.67 9.38
CA SER A 186 15.74 40.58 10.36
C SER A 186 15.14 39.28 9.85
N VAL A 187 15.90 38.18 9.95
CA VAL A 187 15.37 36.83 9.70
C VAL A 187 14.32 36.50 10.76
N VAL A 188 13.19 35.91 10.34
CA VAL A 188 12.06 35.56 11.20
C VAL A 188 11.92 34.06 11.35
N THR A 189 11.93 33.31 10.24
CA THR A 189 11.78 31.85 10.25
C THR A 189 12.84 31.17 9.40
N LEU A 190 13.19 29.95 9.80
CA LEU A 190 14.02 29.02 9.04
C LEU A 190 13.35 27.64 9.10
N ASP A 191 13.09 27.04 7.96
CA ASP A 191 12.42 25.75 7.86
C ASP A 191 13.10 24.90 6.78
N TRP A 192 13.54 23.71 7.14
CA TRP A 192 14.07 22.75 6.17
C TRP A 192 12.93 21.92 5.59
N GLY A 193 13.01 21.64 4.29
CA GLY A 193 12.11 20.75 3.59
C GLY A 193 12.85 19.91 2.56
N ASP A 194 12.24 18.77 2.23
CA ASP A 194 12.75 17.85 1.23
C ASP A 194 12.36 18.36 -0.16
N VAL A 195 13.34 18.48 -1.06
CA VAL A 195 13.07 18.80 -2.47
C VAL A 195 12.89 17.51 -3.24
N LEU A 196 11.74 17.42 -3.88
CA LEU A 196 11.44 16.48 -4.94
C LEU A 196 12.53 16.39 -6.01
N GLU A 197 12.65 15.21 -6.59
CA GLU A 197 13.42 14.95 -7.81
C GLU A 197 13.26 16.09 -8.83
N LEU A 198 14.33 16.83 -9.07
CA LEU A 198 14.40 17.77 -10.16
C LEU A 198 14.32 16.96 -11.46
N GLU A 199 13.27 17.18 -12.27
CA GLU A 199 13.15 16.58 -13.60
C GLU A 199 14.46 16.72 -14.38
N GLY A 200 14.96 15.61 -14.94
CA GLY A 200 16.20 15.56 -15.70
C GLY A 200 17.46 15.14 -14.93
N ARG A 201 17.34 14.71 -13.66
CA ARG A 201 18.48 14.08 -12.96
C ARG A 201 18.62 12.60 -13.38
N PRO A 202 19.85 12.11 -13.66
CA PRO A 202 20.08 10.70 -13.88
C PRO A 202 19.75 9.90 -12.61
N SER A 203 19.16 8.71 -12.77
CA SER A 203 18.82 7.77 -11.71
C SER A 203 20.03 7.55 -10.77
N GLY A 204 19.95 8.07 -9.54
CA GLY A 204 21.02 7.99 -8.53
C GLY A 204 21.48 9.32 -7.92
N ALA A 205 20.90 10.47 -8.30
CA ALA A 205 21.27 11.76 -7.71
C ALA A 205 20.64 11.97 -6.31
N LYS A 206 21.48 12.30 -5.31
CA LYS A 206 21.09 12.56 -3.92
C LYS A 206 19.96 13.61 -3.84
N GLU A 207 18.97 13.35 -2.99
CA GLU A 207 17.82 14.24 -2.73
C GLU A 207 18.29 15.69 -2.54
N GLY A 208 17.58 16.61 -3.19
CA GLY A 208 17.86 18.04 -3.12
C GLY A 208 17.49 18.60 -1.75
N ARG A 209 18.34 19.45 -1.18
CA ARG A 209 18.10 20.11 0.12
C ARG A 209 17.33 21.40 -0.12
N SER A 210 16.30 21.74 0.66
CA SER A 210 15.74 23.09 0.64
C SER A 210 15.67 23.74 2.00
N LEU A 211 16.27 24.92 2.11
CA LEU A 211 16.07 25.81 3.24
C LEU A 211 15.15 26.95 2.82
N LEU A 212 14.01 27.05 3.51
CA LEU A 212 13.14 28.20 3.48
C LEU A 212 13.60 29.22 4.53
N ALA A 213 13.73 30.47 4.13
CA ALA A 213 14.02 31.57 5.02
C ALA A 213 13.13 32.77 4.72
N THR A 214 12.59 33.40 5.77
CA THR A 214 11.75 34.59 5.63
C THR A 214 12.28 35.73 6.46
N ASP A 215 12.10 36.95 5.98
CA ASP A 215 12.47 38.15 6.72
C ASP A 215 11.25 38.92 7.26
N GLN A 216 11.52 39.95 8.08
CA GLN A 216 10.49 40.75 8.73
C GLN A 216 9.64 41.57 7.73
N LYS A 217 10.18 41.84 6.54
CA LYS A 217 9.48 42.55 5.46
C LYS A 217 8.63 41.62 4.58
N GLY A 218 8.65 40.31 4.86
CA GLY A 218 7.87 39.31 4.12
C GLY A 218 8.57 38.79 2.87
N VAL A 219 9.87 39.04 2.70
CA VAL A 219 10.66 38.44 1.62
C VAL A 219 10.89 36.97 1.96
N ILE A 220 10.58 36.09 1.00
CA ILE A 220 10.74 34.66 1.13
C ILE A 220 11.85 34.22 0.18
N LYS A 221 12.89 33.59 0.72
CA LYS A 221 13.95 32.99 -0.08
C LYS A 221 14.00 31.49 0.15
N LEU A 222 14.19 30.78 -0.95
CA LEU A 222 14.40 29.36 -1.02
C LEU A 222 15.85 29.08 -1.42
N PHE A 223 16.54 28.26 -0.63
CA PHE A 223 17.90 27.84 -0.93
C PHE A 223 17.94 26.35 -1.25
N ILE A 224 18.14 26.01 -2.52
CA ILE A 224 18.18 24.64 -3.02
C ILE A 224 19.63 24.15 -3.04
N ASP A 225 19.88 22.99 -2.44
CA ASP A 225 21.19 22.33 -2.27
C ASP A 225 22.25 23.17 -1.57
N ALA A 226 21.83 24.21 -0.84
CA ALA A 226 22.70 25.30 -0.40
C ALA A 226 23.50 25.92 -1.56
N GLU A 227 23.11 25.70 -2.82
CA GLU A 227 23.83 26.20 -4.00
C GLU A 227 23.07 27.29 -4.72
N ARG A 228 21.79 27.03 -5.00
CA ARG A 228 20.92 27.91 -5.76
C ARG A 228 20.01 28.70 -4.82
N GLU A 229 20.05 30.02 -4.95
CA GLU A 229 19.12 30.92 -4.28
C GLU A 229 17.97 31.25 -5.24
N CYS A 230 16.74 31.13 -4.76
CA CYS A 230 15.55 31.60 -5.45
C CYS A 230 14.77 32.50 -4.50
N THR A 231 14.53 33.75 -4.91
CA THR A 231 13.63 34.63 -4.17
C THR A 231 12.23 34.44 -4.71
N ILE A 232 11.28 34.14 -3.82
CA ILE A 232 9.86 34.03 -4.16
C ILE A 232 9.26 35.42 -4.04
N GLU A 233 9.05 36.05 -5.18
CA GLU A 233 8.38 37.36 -5.26
C GLU A 233 6.87 37.16 -5.38
N LEU A 234 6.15 37.54 -4.33
CA LEU A 234 4.69 37.57 -4.37
C LEU A 234 4.25 38.80 -5.18
N THR A 235 3.48 38.58 -6.25
CA THR A 235 3.00 39.63 -7.17
C THR A 235 2.09 40.66 -6.50
N GLN A 236 1.54 40.35 -5.33
CA GLN A 236 0.65 41.23 -4.56
C GLN A 236 1.11 41.31 -3.10
N ASN A 237 0.82 42.43 -2.46
CA ASN A 237 1.07 42.59 -1.03
C ASN A 237 -0.08 41.95 -0.23
N PHE A 238 0.16 40.74 0.28
CA PHE A 238 -0.80 39.99 1.10
C PHE A 238 -0.77 40.37 2.58
N GLY A 239 0.03 41.36 2.97
CA GLY A 239 0.19 41.81 4.35
C GLY A 239 1.36 41.14 5.06
N LYS A 240 1.38 41.21 6.39
CA LYS A 240 2.47 40.68 7.21
C LYS A 240 2.37 39.15 7.29
N LEU A 241 3.44 38.48 6.84
CA LEU A 241 3.61 37.03 6.94
C LEU A 241 3.65 36.61 8.42
N ASN A 242 2.79 35.66 8.80
CA ASN A 242 2.74 35.08 10.14
C ASN A 242 3.55 33.77 10.19
N SER A 243 3.31 32.86 9.24
CA SER A 243 3.98 31.56 9.18
C SER A 243 4.26 31.15 7.74
N ALA A 244 5.38 30.45 7.53
CA ALA A 244 5.74 29.83 6.27
C ALA A 244 6.26 28.42 6.57
N LYS A 245 5.64 27.41 5.96
CA LYS A 245 5.90 26.00 6.23
C LYS A 245 5.90 25.16 4.96
N TRP A 246 6.76 24.15 4.95
CA TRP A 246 6.76 23.12 3.91
C TRP A 246 5.51 22.26 3.98
N PHE A 247 5.01 21.88 2.81
CA PHE A 247 3.88 20.98 2.66
C PHE A 247 4.10 20.00 1.52
N GLY A 248 3.92 18.73 1.84
CA GLY A 248 4.08 17.62 0.91
C GLY A 248 5.39 17.74 0.11
N ASN A 249 5.28 17.36 -1.14
CA ASN A 249 6.40 17.26 -2.05
C ASN A 249 6.55 18.57 -2.83
N GLY A 250 7.28 19.55 -2.28
CA GLY A 250 7.66 20.77 -3.02
C GLY A 250 6.66 21.94 -3.00
N TYR A 251 5.74 21.99 -2.04
CA TYR A 251 4.83 23.12 -1.86
C TYR A 251 5.11 23.88 -0.56
N LEU A 252 4.78 25.18 -0.55
CA LEU A 252 4.89 26.05 0.61
C LEU A 252 3.54 26.61 1.00
N TYR A 253 3.15 26.42 2.27
CA TYR A 253 2.03 27.14 2.87
C TYR A 253 2.51 28.45 3.48
N LEU A 254 1.92 29.55 3.03
CA LEU A 254 2.17 30.89 3.55
C LEU A 254 0.89 31.41 4.19
N ALA A 255 0.97 31.75 5.47
CA ALA A 255 -0.15 32.27 6.24
C ALA A 255 0.12 33.71 6.67
N PHE A 256 -0.84 34.60 6.42
CA PHE A 256 -0.74 36.03 6.70
C PHE A 256 -1.63 36.41 7.88
N THR A 257 -1.18 37.42 8.63
CA THR A 257 -1.88 37.90 9.84
C THR A 257 -3.32 38.37 9.60
N ASN A 258 -3.66 38.76 8.37
CA ASN A 258 -4.99 39.22 7.97
C ASN A 258 -6.00 38.10 7.62
N GLY A 259 -5.66 36.83 7.87
CA GLY A 259 -6.55 35.71 7.54
C GLY A 259 -6.29 35.05 6.18
N THR A 260 -5.41 35.60 5.35
CA THR A 260 -5.09 35.04 4.02
C THR A 260 -4.11 33.88 4.13
N VAL A 261 -4.34 32.82 3.37
CA VAL A 261 -3.44 31.67 3.23
C VAL A 261 -3.20 31.39 1.75
N LEU A 262 -1.93 31.19 1.39
CA LEU A 262 -1.49 30.88 0.03
C LEU A 262 -0.73 29.57 0.01
N VAL A 263 -0.84 28.87 -1.10
CA VAL A 263 0.08 27.78 -1.43
C VAL A 263 0.86 28.11 -2.69
N VAL A 264 2.17 28.03 -2.55
CA VAL A 264 3.14 28.40 -3.57
C VAL A 264 3.91 27.16 -3.99
N SER A 265 4.01 26.95 -5.31
CA SER A 265 4.85 25.91 -5.88
C SER A 265 6.32 26.26 -5.75
N THR A 266 7.13 25.28 -5.34
CA THR A 266 8.60 25.38 -5.40
C THR A 266 9.20 24.56 -6.54
N HIS A 267 8.37 23.91 -7.35
CA HIS A 267 8.83 23.19 -8.53
C HIS A 267 9.48 24.13 -9.54
N PRO A 268 10.60 23.74 -10.20
CA PRO A 268 11.31 24.62 -11.12
C PRO A 268 10.47 25.17 -12.27
N SER A 269 9.50 24.38 -12.76
CA SER A 269 8.59 24.76 -13.85
C SER A 269 7.54 25.79 -13.44
N GLU A 270 7.22 25.87 -12.14
CA GLU A 270 6.14 26.71 -11.60
C GLU A 270 6.58 27.58 -10.42
N ILE A 271 7.89 27.81 -10.28
CA ILE A 271 8.44 28.45 -9.09
C ILE A 271 7.83 29.84 -8.87
N SER A 272 7.41 30.12 -7.64
CA SER A 272 6.72 31.37 -7.24
C SER A 272 5.30 31.54 -7.80
N LYS A 273 4.75 30.55 -8.50
CA LYS A 273 3.35 30.55 -8.90
C LYS A 273 2.49 30.22 -7.67
N VAL A 274 1.52 31.10 -7.40
CA VAL A 274 0.46 30.83 -6.42
C VAL A 274 -0.49 29.82 -7.05
N ILE A 275 -0.51 28.61 -6.52
CA ILE A 275 -1.36 27.51 -6.98
C ILE A 275 -2.78 27.72 -6.47
N SER A 276 -2.88 28.03 -5.17
CA SER A 276 -4.14 28.18 -4.48
C SER A 276 -4.08 29.33 -3.49
N ARG A 277 -5.23 29.98 -3.31
CA ARG A 277 -5.43 31.07 -2.35
C ARG A 277 -6.74 30.84 -1.61
N GLY A 278 -6.70 31.02 -0.30
CA GLY A 278 -7.87 30.98 0.56
C GLY A 278 -7.85 32.14 1.55
N SER A 279 -9.02 32.61 1.95
CA SER A 279 -9.20 33.50 3.09
C SER A 279 -10.10 32.80 4.11
N PRO A 280 -9.58 31.76 4.81
CA PRO A 280 -10.38 31.00 5.78
C PRO A 280 -10.98 31.90 6.87
N PHE A 281 -10.32 33.02 7.17
CA PHE A 281 -10.74 34.01 8.16
C PHE A 281 -10.79 35.41 7.57
N THR A 282 -11.63 36.26 8.16
CA THR A 282 -11.86 37.63 7.67
C THR A 282 -11.10 38.69 8.45
N GLN A 283 -10.67 38.39 9.69
CA GLN A 283 -9.99 39.37 10.55
C GLN A 283 -8.56 38.94 10.90
N VAL A 284 -8.40 37.85 11.65
CA VAL A 284 -7.10 37.50 12.24
C VAL A 284 -6.82 36.02 12.11
N LEU A 285 -5.59 35.70 11.69
CA LEU A 285 -5.03 34.36 11.74
C LEU A 285 -3.92 34.31 12.79
N TYR A 286 -4.09 33.44 13.76
CA TYR A 286 -3.18 33.29 14.90
C TYR A 286 -2.10 32.25 14.64
N SER A 287 -2.47 31.08 14.13
CA SER A 287 -1.53 29.96 13.96
C SER A 287 -1.98 29.00 12.87
N VAL A 288 -1.01 28.32 12.25
CA VAL A 288 -1.23 27.26 11.26
C VAL A 288 -0.38 26.06 11.64
N SER A 289 -0.97 24.88 11.54
CA SER A 289 -0.27 23.61 11.74
C SER A 289 -0.71 22.61 10.67
N ILE A 290 0.27 21.98 10.04
CA ILE A 290 0.07 20.97 9.00
C ILE A 290 0.03 19.61 9.67
N ASN A 291 -0.95 18.78 9.32
CA ASN A 291 -1.01 17.41 9.81
C ASN A 291 0.16 16.60 9.20
N PRO A 292 1.02 15.97 10.02
CA PRO A 292 2.12 15.14 9.53
C PRO A 292 1.67 13.83 8.89
N SER A 293 0.43 13.37 9.15
CA SER A 293 -0.13 12.15 8.55
C SER A 293 -0.53 12.37 7.07
N PRO A 294 -0.54 11.31 6.24
CA PRO A 294 -0.86 11.41 4.81
C PRO A 294 -2.28 11.89 4.50
N ASN A 295 -3.13 12.02 5.52
CA ASN A 295 -4.51 12.50 5.41
C ASN A 295 -4.60 13.98 4.99
N GLY A 296 -3.50 14.73 5.03
CA GLY A 296 -3.38 16.00 4.33
C GLY A 296 -4.16 17.18 4.92
N LEU A 297 -4.62 17.12 6.16
CA LEU A 297 -5.36 18.24 6.75
C LEU A 297 -4.44 19.35 7.25
N VAL A 298 -4.80 20.60 6.99
CA VAL A 298 -4.13 21.78 7.56
C VAL A 298 -5.08 22.47 8.53
N ALA A 299 -4.65 22.58 9.79
CA ALA A 299 -5.39 23.25 10.84
C ALA A 299 -5.00 24.72 10.91
N ILE A 300 -5.99 25.60 10.85
CA ILE A 300 -5.80 27.05 10.80
C ILE A 300 -6.64 27.66 11.92
N ALA A 301 -5.96 28.30 12.87
CA ALA A 301 -6.58 28.98 13.99
C ALA A 301 -6.75 30.47 13.69
N GLY A 302 -7.98 30.97 13.75
CA GLY A 302 -8.29 32.35 13.47
C GLY A 302 -9.67 32.78 13.98
N ASP A 303 -9.84 34.09 14.11
CA ASP A 303 -11.05 34.72 14.66
C ASP A 303 -11.49 34.07 16.00
N THR A 304 -12.49 33.18 15.98
CA THR A 304 -13.00 32.44 17.15
C THR A 304 -13.01 30.91 16.97
N SER A 305 -12.42 30.40 15.89
CA SER A 305 -12.52 28.98 15.52
C SER A 305 -11.21 28.42 14.96
N VAL A 306 -11.13 27.11 14.88
CA VAL A 306 -10.10 26.40 14.12
C VAL A 306 -10.77 25.72 12.95
N LYS A 307 -10.32 26.08 11.75
CA LYS A 307 -10.79 25.52 10.48
C LYS A 307 -9.79 24.52 9.95
N PHE A 308 -10.30 23.52 9.24
CA PHE A 308 -9.50 22.47 8.63
C PHE A 308 -9.65 22.56 7.12
N ILE A 309 -8.53 22.56 6.42
CA ILE A 309 -8.48 22.62 4.96
C ILE A 309 -7.84 21.32 4.46
N SER A 310 -8.45 20.69 3.47
CA SER A 310 -7.84 19.55 2.76
C SER A 310 -6.65 20.00 1.92
N SER A 311 -5.56 19.24 1.97
CA SER A 311 -4.36 19.43 1.17
C SER A 311 -4.60 19.45 -0.33
N ASP A 312 -5.50 18.59 -0.79
CA ASP A 312 -5.59 18.24 -2.20
C ASP A 312 -6.52 19.19 -2.96
N GLY A 313 -7.53 19.74 -2.27
CA GLY A 313 -8.57 20.57 -2.88
C GLY A 313 -8.75 21.96 -2.27
N PHE A 314 -8.06 22.27 -1.17
CA PHE A 314 -8.22 23.52 -0.42
C PHE A 314 -9.66 23.83 0.03
N ALA A 315 -10.52 22.82 0.00
CA ALA A 315 -11.87 22.91 0.53
C ALA A 315 -11.81 22.85 2.05
N GLU A 316 -12.56 23.74 2.70
CA GLU A 316 -12.78 23.66 4.13
C GLU A 316 -13.59 22.40 4.44
N VAL A 317 -13.10 21.58 5.37
CA VAL A 317 -13.84 20.44 5.91
C VAL A 317 -14.73 20.95 7.04
N GLU A 318 -15.87 21.52 6.69
CA GLU A 318 -16.76 22.19 7.65
C GLU A 318 -17.22 21.28 8.80
N SER A 319 -17.42 19.99 8.53
CA SER A 319 -17.79 18.98 9.54
C SER A 319 -16.74 18.81 10.66
N GLN A 320 -15.50 19.20 10.39
CA GLN A 320 -14.40 19.10 11.35
C GLN A 320 -14.08 20.43 12.06
N ARG A 321 -14.75 21.54 11.71
CA ARG A 321 -14.53 22.86 12.33
C ARG A 321 -14.67 22.79 13.85
N ILE A 322 -13.73 23.44 14.55
CA ILE A 322 -13.76 23.56 16.01
C ILE A 322 -14.14 24.99 16.37
N GLN A 323 -15.28 25.16 17.04
CA GLN A 323 -15.68 26.42 17.64
C GLN A 323 -15.28 26.41 19.12
N LEU A 324 -14.50 27.40 19.57
CA LEU A 324 -14.20 27.51 20.99
C LEU A 324 -15.46 27.99 21.75
N GLY A 325 -15.81 27.29 22.82
CA GLY A 325 -16.96 27.60 23.67
C GLY A 325 -16.79 28.88 24.49
N GLN A 326 -17.89 29.37 25.07
CA GLN A 326 -17.89 30.55 25.94
C GLN A 326 -16.95 30.34 27.15
N GLY A 327 -16.08 31.31 27.45
CA GLY A 327 -15.09 31.22 28.55
C GLY A 327 -13.78 30.48 28.22
N LEU A 328 -13.43 30.34 26.94
CA LEU A 328 -12.08 29.96 26.48
C LEU A 328 -11.35 31.14 25.82
N GLY A 329 -12.11 32.13 25.35
CA GLY A 329 -11.60 33.23 24.55
C GLY A 329 -11.27 32.82 23.11
N GLN A 330 -10.22 33.40 22.54
CA GLN A 330 -9.81 33.20 21.15
C GLN A 330 -8.69 32.15 21.04
N PRO A 331 -8.60 31.38 19.95
CA PRO A 331 -7.49 30.46 19.75
C PRO A 331 -6.19 31.24 19.58
N GLN A 332 -5.10 30.80 20.21
CA GLN A 332 -3.79 31.44 20.17
C GLN A 332 -2.78 30.61 19.38
N SER A 333 -2.80 29.30 19.54
CA SER A 333 -1.96 28.38 18.77
C SER A 333 -2.71 27.09 18.49
N VAL A 334 -2.42 26.50 17.34
CA VAL A 334 -2.84 25.15 16.98
C VAL A 334 -1.61 24.30 16.71
N CYS A 335 -1.61 23.05 17.14
CA CYS A 335 -0.52 22.10 16.92
C CYS A 335 -1.07 20.69 16.76
N TRP A 336 -0.61 19.98 15.74
CA TRP A 336 -0.87 18.54 15.60
C TRP A 336 0.07 17.73 16.49
N ALA A 337 -0.44 16.65 17.06
CA ALA A 337 0.40 15.58 17.55
C ALA A 337 1.18 14.95 16.38
N PRO A 338 2.43 14.49 16.59
CA PRO A 338 3.25 13.88 15.54
C PRO A 338 2.61 12.69 14.80
N ASP A 339 1.66 11.99 15.42
CA ASP A 339 0.90 10.90 14.81
C ASP A 339 -0.26 11.37 13.91
N GLY A 340 -0.56 12.67 13.89
CA GLY A 340 -1.65 13.27 13.13
C GLY A 340 -3.06 12.97 13.64
N GLN A 341 -3.21 12.33 14.80
CA GLN A 341 -4.51 11.91 15.34
C GLN A 341 -5.15 12.98 16.22
N ILE A 342 -4.34 13.72 16.98
CA ILE A 342 -4.80 14.75 17.91
C ILE A 342 -4.41 16.13 17.40
N VAL A 343 -5.36 17.07 17.50
CA VAL A 343 -5.11 18.49 17.31
C VAL A 343 -5.32 19.23 18.64
N THR A 344 -4.30 19.97 19.05
CA THR A 344 -4.28 20.75 20.29
C THR A 344 -4.44 22.22 19.98
N VAL A 345 -5.35 22.88 20.68
CA VAL A 345 -5.61 24.30 20.57
C VAL A 345 -5.35 24.97 21.92
N THR A 346 -4.49 25.98 21.94
CA THR A 346 -4.33 26.84 23.10
C THR A 346 -5.26 28.05 22.97
N ALA A 347 -5.89 28.43 24.07
CA ALA A 347 -6.86 29.52 24.11
C ALA A 347 -6.29 30.73 24.86
N SER A 348 -6.79 31.94 24.56
CA SER A 348 -6.27 33.20 25.12
C SER A 348 -6.43 33.30 26.63
N GLU A 349 -7.38 32.56 27.21
CA GLU A 349 -7.56 32.52 28.66
C GLU A 349 -6.55 31.63 29.39
N GLY A 350 -5.69 30.90 28.67
CA GLY A 350 -4.68 29.99 29.25
C GLY A 350 -5.11 28.52 29.28
N SER A 351 -6.29 28.19 28.76
CA SER A 351 -6.75 26.80 28.64
C SER A 351 -6.12 26.12 27.41
N VAL A 352 -5.90 24.81 27.50
CA VAL A 352 -5.47 23.97 26.37
C VAL A 352 -6.55 22.92 26.12
N VAL A 353 -7.01 22.80 24.88
CA VAL A 353 -8.08 21.88 24.50
C VAL A 353 -7.58 20.94 23.41
N ASN A 354 -7.83 19.64 23.58
CA ASN A 354 -7.38 18.60 22.66
C ASN A 354 -8.59 17.96 21.97
N TYR A 355 -8.49 17.78 20.66
CA TYR A 355 -9.54 17.19 19.83
C TYR A 355 -8.99 16.03 19.01
N ILE A 356 -9.81 15.00 18.83
CA ILE A 356 -9.51 13.90 17.90
C ILE A 356 -9.87 14.36 16.50
N ALA A 357 -8.87 14.32 15.63
CA ALA A 357 -8.98 14.68 14.22
C ALA A 357 -9.02 13.46 13.30
N ASN A 358 -8.24 12.44 13.60
CA ASN A 358 -8.28 11.17 12.88
C ASN A 358 -8.25 10.00 13.88
N PHE A 359 -9.04 8.97 13.58
CA PHE A 359 -9.09 7.73 14.34
C PHE A 359 -8.71 6.59 13.40
N PRO A 360 -7.47 6.05 13.43
CA PRO A 360 -7.17 4.85 12.67
C PRO A 360 -8.08 3.72 13.16
N THR A 361 -8.76 3.07 12.22
CA THR A 361 -9.68 1.97 12.50
C THR A 361 -8.88 0.74 12.88
N LEU A 362 -8.86 0.42 14.18
CA LEU A 362 -8.41 -0.86 14.67
C LEU A 362 -9.61 -1.80 14.72
N ASN A 363 -9.52 -2.93 14.03
CA ASN A 363 -10.56 -3.94 14.02
C ASN A 363 -9.95 -5.34 14.05
N ALA A 364 -10.74 -6.32 14.46
CA ALA A 364 -10.43 -7.73 14.44
C ALA A 364 -11.74 -8.51 14.28
N ASN A 365 -11.67 -9.69 13.67
CA ASN A 365 -12.83 -10.54 13.43
C ASN A 365 -12.61 -11.98 13.91
N TYR A 366 -13.68 -12.61 14.34
CA TYR A 366 -13.73 -14.05 14.62
C TYR A 366 -15.12 -14.59 14.25
N GLY A 367 -15.20 -15.30 13.11
CA GLY A 367 -16.48 -15.74 12.57
C GLY A 367 -17.42 -14.55 12.31
N HIS A 368 -18.59 -14.55 12.96
CA HIS A 368 -19.61 -13.49 12.87
C HIS A 368 -19.38 -12.32 13.84
N LEU A 369 -18.32 -12.37 14.66
CA LEU A 369 -18.03 -11.33 15.66
C LEU A 369 -17.03 -10.33 15.08
N LEU A 370 -17.39 -9.05 15.09
CA LEU A 370 -16.54 -7.94 14.71
C LEU A 370 -16.21 -7.10 15.93
N ALA A 371 -14.94 -7.08 16.34
CA ALA A 371 -14.44 -6.11 17.30
C ALA A 371 -13.84 -4.93 16.55
N TYR A 372 -14.23 -3.71 16.90
CA TYR A 372 -13.56 -2.51 16.43
C TYR A 372 -13.40 -1.51 17.54
N ARG A 373 -12.33 -0.72 17.46
CA ARG A 373 -12.07 0.37 18.39
C ARG A 373 -13.05 1.50 18.11
N SER A 374 -13.98 1.74 19.04
CA SER A 374 -15.02 2.78 18.93
C SER A 374 -14.63 4.12 19.55
N SER A 375 -13.66 4.12 20.47
CA SER A 375 -13.04 5.31 21.09
C SER A 375 -11.62 4.96 21.57
N LEU A 376 -10.83 5.94 22.03
CA LEU A 376 -9.43 5.72 22.43
C LEU A 376 -9.28 4.59 23.45
N ARG A 377 -10.25 4.42 24.36
CA ARG A 377 -10.27 3.37 25.38
C ARG A 377 -11.53 2.49 25.32
N GLU A 378 -12.17 2.43 24.15
CA GLU A 378 -13.38 1.62 23.96
C GLU A 378 -13.24 0.71 22.76
N VAL A 379 -13.53 -0.57 22.95
CA VAL A 379 -13.65 -1.56 21.89
C VAL A 379 -15.10 -2.03 21.88
N THR A 380 -15.78 -1.88 20.75
CA THR A 380 -17.12 -2.41 20.56
C THR A 380 -17.03 -3.74 19.85
N VAL A 381 -17.63 -4.78 20.42
CA VAL A 381 -17.81 -6.08 19.77
C VAL A 381 -19.25 -6.21 19.32
N VAL A 382 -19.43 -6.52 18.04
CA VAL A 382 -20.73 -6.62 17.38
C VAL A 382 -20.92 -8.04 16.87
N ASP A 383 -22.11 -8.60 17.11
CA ASP A 383 -22.56 -9.80 16.39
C ASP A 383 -23.20 -9.37 15.06
N LEU A 384 -22.56 -9.78 13.95
CA LEU A 384 -23.02 -9.49 12.60
C LEU A 384 -24.27 -10.29 12.22
N ASN A 385 -24.55 -11.42 12.88
CA ASN A 385 -25.78 -12.19 12.63
C ASN A 385 -27.04 -11.42 13.08
N GLY A 386 -26.88 -10.47 13.99
CA GLY A 386 -27.97 -9.67 14.53
C GLY A 386 -28.39 -8.50 13.63
N TRP A 387 -27.73 -8.23 12.50
CA TRP A 387 -28.06 -7.07 11.64
C TRP A 387 -29.42 -7.25 10.96
N GLY A 388 -30.43 -6.53 11.45
CA GLY A 388 -31.70 -6.34 10.74
C GLY A 388 -31.57 -5.36 9.57
N THR A 389 -32.69 -5.08 8.88
CA THR A 389 -32.78 -4.16 7.72
C THR A 389 -32.57 -2.66 8.05
N GLY A 390 -31.75 -2.33 9.05
CA GLY A 390 -31.44 -0.94 9.46
C GLY A 390 -29.95 -0.75 9.78
N ASP A 391 -29.48 0.49 9.73
CA ASP A 391 -28.06 0.89 9.83
C ASP A 391 -27.42 0.75 11.23
N THR A 392 -28.04 0.03 12.18
CA THR A 392 -27.52 -0.13 13.55
C THR A 392 -27.49 -1.60 13.98
N PRO A 393 -26.35 -2.12 14.48
CA PRO A 393 -26.29 -3.47 15.03
C PRO A 393 -27.27 -3.66 16.19
N THR A 394 -28.02 -4.74 16.16
CA THR A 394 -29.04 -5.05 17.16
C THR A 394 -28.43 -5.65 18.44
N GLU A 395 -27.24 -6.27 18.34
CA GLU A 395 -26.53 -6.87 19.46
C GLU A 395 -25.04 -6.49 19.44
N ALA A 396 -24.62 -5.70 20.43
CA ALA A 396 -23.24 -5.25 20.59
C ALA A 396 -22.90 -5.06 22.08
N VAL A 397 -21.63 -5.22 22.44
CA VAL A 397 -21.10 -4.91 23.77
C VAL A 397 -19.96 -3.91 23.64
N VAL A 398 -19.93 -2.91 24.52
CA VAL A 398 -18.84 -1.92 24.58
C VAL A 398 -17.91 -2.27 25.73
N VAL A 399 -16.73 -2.77 25.40
CA VAL A 399 -15.66 -3.11 26.35
C VAL A 399 -14.82 -1.87 26.61
N GLN A 400 -14.81 -1.41 27.86
CA GLN A 400 -13.88 -0.36 28.31
C GLN A 400 -12.52 -0.98 28.58
N VAL A 401 -11.51 -0.52 27.86
CA VAL A 401 -10.15 -1.05 27.94
C VAL A 401 -9.25 -0.07 28.69
N ALA A 402 -8.36 -0.58 29.54
CA ALA A 402 -7.45 0.24 30.33
C ALA A 402 -6.47 1.10 29.47
N PRO A 403 -5.85 0.56 28.40
CA PRO A 403 -4.92 1.30 27.55
C PRO A 403 -5.60 1.80 26.27
N GLU A 404 -4.90 2.65 25.52
CA GLU A 404 -5.28 2.88 24.13
C GLU A 404 -4.75 1.73 23.27
N PRO A 405 -5.62 0.88 22.65
CA PRO A 405 -5.16 -0.22 21.82
C PRO A 405 -4.31 0.29 20.67
N THR A 406 -3.13 -0.30 20.49
CA THR A 406 -2.41 -0.31 19.21
C THR A 406 -2.62 -1.62 18.45
N LEU A 407 -3.00 -2.68 19.17
CA LEU A 407 -3.32 -4.01 18.64
C LEU A 407 -4.66 -4.46 19.20
N LEU A 408 -5.41 -5.20 18.40
CA LEU A 408 -6.71 -5.74 18.76
C LEU A 408 -6.85 -7.16 18.21
N CYS A 409 -7.37 -8.08 19.03
CA CYS A 409 -7.84 -9.39 18.59
C CYS A 409 -9.17 -9.72 19.27
N VAL A 410 -9.95 -10.59 18.64
CA VAL A 410 -11.24 -11.05 19.17
C VAL A 410 -11.34 -12.55 18.99
N GLY A 411 -11.93 -13.21 19.99
CA GLY A 411 -12.30 -14.62 19.96
C GLY A 411 -13.78 -14.79 20.36
N PRO A 412 -14.24 -16.04 20.56
CA PRO A 412 -15.66 -16.34 20.78
C PRO A 412 -16.27 -15.73 22.04
N GLY A 413 -15.45 -15.27 22.99
CA GLY A 413 -15.90 -14.56 24.19
C GLY A 413 -14.81 -13.73 24.86
N HIS A 414 -13.71 -13.47 24.15
CA HIS A 414 -12.58 -12.69 24.67
C HIS A 414 -12.12 -11.64 23.66
N VAL A 415 -11.74 -10.47 24.14
CA VAL A 415 -11.05 -9.43 23.38
C VAL A 415 -9.67 -9.25 23.97
N GLY A 416 -8.65 -9.41 23.12
CA GLY A 416 -7.27 -9.09 23.49
C GLY A 416 -6.88 -7.71 22.96
N VAL A 417 -6.17 -6.96 23.78
CA VAL A 417 -5.77 -5.59 23.52
C VAL A 417 -4.29 -5.45 23.84
N GLY A 418 -3.52 -4.91 22.91
CA GLY A 418 -2.09 -4.66 23.09
C GLY A 418 -1.77 -3.18 22.99
N MET A 419 -0.92 -2.70 23.89
CA MET A 419 -0.31 -1.37 23.83
C MET A 419 1.15 -1.47 24.29
N ASN A 420 2.10 -1.07 23.45
CA ASN A 420 3.54 -1.23 23.70
C ASN A 420 3.90 -2.71 24.00
N ASN A 421 4.56 -2.95 25.13
CA ASN A 421 4.96 -4.27 25.64
C ASN A 421 4.01 -4.79 26.72
N HIS A 422 2.75 -4.40 26.69
CA HIS A 422 1.73 -4.84 27.64
C HIS A 422 0.52 -5.39 26.89
N ALA A 423 -0.06 -6.45 27.43
CA ALA A 423 -1.24 -7.10 26.87
C ALA A 423 -2.33 -7.26 27.93
N TRP A 424 -3.57 -6.99 27.53
CA TRP A 424 -4.76 -7.16 28.34
C TRP A 424 -5.76 -8.06 27.62
N VAL A 425 -6.40 -8.96 28.34
CA VAL A 425 -7.45 -9.83 27.82
C VAL A 425 -8.71 -9.63 28.64
N TYR A 426 -9.79 -9.25 27.96
CA TYR A 426 -11.11 -9.03 28.53
C TYR A 426 -12.04 -10.16 28.09
N SER A 427 -12.76 -10.78 29.01
CA SER A 427 -13.91 -11.63 28.70
C SER A 427 -15.12 -10.73 28.46
N TYR A 428 -15.97 -11.07 27.50
CA TYR A 428 -17.19 -10.33 27.20
C TYR A 428 -18.37 -11.26 26.91
N SER A 429 -19.58 -10.79 27.17
CA SER A 429 -20.81 -11.47 26.81
C SER A 429 -21.82 -10.49 26.24
N ILE A 430 -22.13 -10.64 24.95
CA ILE A 430 -23.09 -9.78 24.23
C ILE A 430 -24.49 -9.91 24.85
N SER A 431 -24.94 -11.15 25.10
CA SER A 431 -26.27 -11.42 25.71
C SER A 431 -26.49 -10.80 27.09
N ARG A 432 -25.41 -10.52 27.84
CA ARG A 432 -25.46 -9.98 29.20
C ARG A 432 -25.01 -8.52 29.28
N ASP A 433 -24.55 -7.95 28.16
CA ASP A 433 -23.89 -6.64 28.09
C ASP A 433 -22.85 -6.44 29.21
N ALA A 434 -21.96 -7.44 29.36
CA ALA A 434 -21.01 -7.51 30.46
C ALA A 434 -19.61 -7.83 29.94
N PHE A 435 -18.60 -7.27 30.59
CA PHE A 435 -17.19 -7.58 30.35
C PHE A 435 -16.40 -7.58 31.67
N GLU A 436 -15.29 -8.31 31.70
CA GLU A 436 -14.36 -8.36 32.83
C GLU A 436 -12.92 -8.50 32.34
N LEU A 437 -11.97 -7.87 33.03
CA LEU A 437 -10.55 -8.07 32.77
C LEU A 437 -10.13 -9.43 33.34
N VAL A 438 -9.68 -10.33 32.48
CA VAL A 438 -9.29 -11.71 32.85
C VAL A 438 -7.78 -11.84 33.02
N HIS A 439 -7.00 -11.17 32.17
CA HIS A 439 -5.54 -11.24 32.19
C HIS A 439 -4.92 -9.89 31.85
N GLU A 440 -3.88 -9.52 32.58
CA GLU A 440 -3.05 -8.34 32.33
C GLU A 440 -1.59 -8.75 32.53
N GLU A 441 -0.77 -8.51 31.52
CA GLU A 441 0.64 -8.86 31.55
C GLU A 441 1.52 -7.74 31.00
N ASP A 442 2.43 -7.30 31.85
CA ASP A 442 3.47 -6.31 31.58
C ASP A 442 4.79 -7.04 31.28
N TYR A 443 5.32 -6.86 30.06
CA TYR A 443 6.62 -7.44 29.65
C TYR A 443 7.81 -6.47 29.86
N THR A 444 7.65 -5.39 30.64
CA THR A 444 8.70 -4.39 30.94
C THR A 444 9.43 -4.62 32.26
N GLU A 445 8.77 -5.19 33.27
CA GLU A 445 9.40 -5.62 34.53
C GLU A 445 9.17 -7.12 34.73
N ARG A 446 10.19 -7.97 34.53
CA ARG A 446 10.20 -9.31 35.16
C ARG A 446 11.59 -9.95 35.25
N ASN A 447 12.00 -10.03 36.52
CA ASN A 447 12.77 -11.06 37.22
C ASN A 447 13.51 -12.13 36.40
N GLU A 448 14.79 -12.26 36.71
CA GLU A 448 15.76 -13.29 36.27
C GLU A 448 15.37 -14.75 36.62
N GLU A 449 14.18 -14.99 37.18
CA GLU A 449 13.70 -16.32 37.62
C GLU A 449 12.50 -16.87 36.83
N SER A 450 11.86 -16.09 35.96
CA SER A 450 11.15 -16.70 34.84
C SER A 450 12.22 -17.12 33.85
N GLU A 451 12.32 -18.42 33.53
CA GLU A 451 13.24 -18.92 32.51
C GLU A 451 12.98 -18.23 31.17
N VAL A 452 13.64 -17.09 30.96
CA VAL A 452 13.74 -16.44 29.68
C VAL A 452 14.78 -17.23 28.92
N HIS A 453 14.31 -18.17 28.12
CA HIS A 453 15.14 -18.82 27.12
C HIS A 453 15.39 -17.81 26.01
N ILE A 454 16.63 -17.30 25.93
CA ILE A 454 17.06 -16.42 24.86
C ILE A 454 17.36 -17.30 23.65
N PHE A 455 16.48 -17.25 22.66
CA PHE A 455 16.64 -17.95 21.39
C PHE A 455 16.67 -16.95 20.22
N PRO A 456 17.37 -17.28 19.14
CA PRO A 456 18.48 -18.25 19.10
C PRO A 456 19.66 -17.77 19.97
N GLU A 457 20.50 -18.70 20.44
CA GLU A 457 21.57 -18.39 21.41
C GLU A 457 22.54 -17.34 20.84
N ARG A 458 22.92 -16.34 21.66
CA ARG A 458 23.84 -15.27 21.26
C ARG A 458 25.18 -15.85 20.79
N GLY A 459 25.42 -15.85 19.48
CA GLY A 459 26.66 -16.33 18.87
C GLY A 459 26.46 -17.29 17.70
N GLN A 460 25.24 -17.78 17.47
CA GLN A 460 24.89 -18.39 16.18
C GLN A 460 24.76 -17.28 15.14
N SER A 461 25.73 -17.20 14.22
CA SER A 461 25.79 -16.19 13.15
C SER A 461 24.69 -16.31 12.10
N ASP A 462 23.84 -17.33 12.22
CA ASP A 462 23.03 -17.89 11.15
C ASP A 462 21.52 -17.88 11.48
N ALA A 463 21.13 -17.20 12.56
CA ALA A 463 19.83 -17.35 13.19
C ALA A 463 19.04 -16.04 13.30
N ASP A 464 18.96 -15.26 12.21
CA ASP A 464 18.01 -14.14 12.15
C ASP A 464 16.59 -14.68 12.07
N VAL A 465 15.80 -14.51 13.14
CA VAL A 465 14.41 -14.95 13.17
C VAL A 465 13.57 -13.99 12.32
N LEU A 466 12.97 -14.50 11.24
CA LEU A 466 12.14 -13.72 10.33
C LEU A 466 10.66 -13.68 10.76
N SER A 467 10.21 -14.70 11.50
CA SER A 467 8.82 -14.80 11.96
C SER A 467 8.65 -15.79 13.09
N VAL A 468 7.58 -15.58 13.88
CA VAL A 468 7.28 -16.30 15.11
C VAL A 468 5.77 -16.59 15.18
N ALA A 469 5.41 -17.82 15.53
CA ALA A 469 4.05 -18.29 15.84
C ALA A 469 3.98 -18.75 17.29
N LEU A 470 2.85 -18.52 17.95
CA LEU A 470 2.59 -19.02 19.30
C LEU A 470 1.26 -19.79 19.32
N SER A 471 1.26 -20.97 19.94
CA SER A 471 0.05 -21.76 20.24
C SER A 471 -0.09 -21.96 21.75
N SER A 472 -1.12 -22.69 22.19
CA SER A 472 -1.29 -23.05 23.61
C SER A 472 -0.13 -23.86 24.19
N ASP A 473 0.60 -24.60 23.35
CA ASP A 473 1.57 -25.61 23.80
C ASP A 473 2.98 -25.43 23.20
N PHE A 474 3.11 -24.65 22.12
CA PHE A 474 4.35 -24.53 21.33
C PHE A 474 4.67 -23.10 20.93
N LEU A 475 5.97 -22.80 20.92
CA LEU A 475 6.61 -21.66 20.27
C LEU A 475 7.31 -22.15 19.01
N ILE A 476 7.07 -21.46 17.91
CA ILE A 476 7.62 -21.84 16.62
C ILE A 476 8.21 -20.62 15.94
N TYR A 477 9.42 -20.74 15.42
CA TYR A 477 10.07 -19.64 14.72
C TYR A 477 10.86 -20.12 13.51
N GLY A 478 10.98 -19.25 12.52
CA GLY A 478 11.71 -19.52 11.30
C GLY A 478 12.87 -18.55 11.12
N THR A 479 14.03 -19.08 10.75
CA THR A 479 15.26 -18.32 10.57
C THR A 479 15.45 -17.88 9.11
N ALA A 480 16.29 -16.88 8.89
CA ALA A 480 16.59 -16.33 7.57
C ALA A 480 17.29 -17.33 6.62
N GLN A 481 17.81 -18.44 7.16
CA GLN A 481 18.34 -19.55 6.37
C GLN A 481 17.27 -20.58 5.97
N GLY A 482 16.01 -20.38 6.40
CA GLY A 482 14.89 -21.27 6.09
C GLY A 482 14.75 -22.47 7.05
N GLN A 483 15.47 -22.48 8.18
CA GLN A 483 15.26 -23.47 9.23
C GLN A 483 14.08 -23.07 10.11
N ILE A 484 13.29 -24.05 10.52
CA ILE A 484 12.19 -23.88 11.46
C ILE A 484 12.53 -24.63 12.71
N GLU A 485 12.35 -24.00 13.86
CA GLU A 485 12.54 -24.63 15.15
C GLU A 485 11.25 -24.64 15.96
N TYR A 486 11.00 -25.79 16.59
CA TYR A 486 9.84 -26.02 17.46
C TYR A 486 10.32 -26.17 18.90
N ARG A 487 9.78 -25.33 19.77
CA ARG A 487 10.04 -25.37 21.22
C ARG A 487 8.73 -25.56 21.95
N ARG A 488 8.65 -26.57 22.81
CA ARG A 488 7.48 -26.74 23.68
C ARG A 488 7.53 -25.74 24.82
N LEU A 489 6.46 -25.00 25.02
CA LEU A 489 6.41 -23.90 26.01
C LEU A 489 6.54 -24.38 27.46
N GLY A 490 6.25 -25.66 27.72
CA GLY A 490 6.34 -26.25 29.06
C GLY A 490 7.74 -26.61 29.54
N ASP A 491 8.63 -27.08 28.64
CA ASP A 491 9.95 -27.63 29.00
C ASP A 491 11.09 -27.14 28.08
N TRP A 492 10.81 -26.27 27.10
CA TRP A 492 11.75 -25.72 26.10
C TRP A 492 12.57 -26.76 25.33
N SER A 493 12.13 -28.02 25.37
CA SER A 493 12.75 -29.09 24.62
C SER A 493 12.61 -28.84 23.12
N GLU A 494 13.71 -29.10 22.40
CA GLU A 494 13.66 -29.18 20.95
C GLU A 494 12.89 -30.43 20.59
N ILE A 495 11.74 -30.24 19.95
CA ILE A 495 10.93 -31.35 19.48
C ILE A 495 11.17 -31.44 17.99
N GLU A 496 11.92 -32.47 17.57
CA GLU A 496 11.76 -32.99 16.22
C GLU A 496 10.33 -33.51 16.13
N MET A 497 9.44 -32.67 15.57
CA MET A 497 8.05 -33.03 15.39
C MET A 497 8.01 -34.22 14.43
N ASP A 498 7.55 -35.35 14.94
CA ASP A 498 7.35 -36.54 14.11
C ASP A 498 6.27 -36.22 13.05
N LYS A 499 6.39 -36.82 11.85
CA LYS A 499 5.60 -36.49 10.65
C LYS A 499 4.09 -36.35 10.92
N SER A 500 3.55 -37.17 11.81
CA SER A 500 2.12 -37.19 12.17
C SER A 500 1.68 -35.97 12.98
N GLN A 501 2.55 -35.45 13.85
CA GLN A 501 2.27 -34.27 14.68
C GLN A 501 2.36 -32.98 13.85
N LEU A 502 3.33 -32.93 12.91
CA LEU A 502 3.53 -31.80 12.01
C LEU A 502 2.32 -31.61 11.08
N LEU A 503 1.77 -32.71 10.57
CA LEU A 503 0.53 -32.71 9.78
C LEU A 503 -0.68 -32.18 10.57
N GLN A 504 -0.85 -32.65 11.80
CA GLN A 504 -1.97 -32.26 12.65
C GLN A 504 -1.90 -30.77 13.02
N PHE A 505 -0.68 -30.24 13.17
CA PHE A 505 -0.45 -28.82 13.41
C PHE A 505 -0.78 -27.95 12.18
N ILE A 506 -0.28 -28.32 10.99
CA ILE A 506 -0.58 -27.61 9.73
C ILE A 506 -2.10 -27.52 9.52
N ASN A 507 -2.81 -28.62 9.74
CA ASN A 507 -4.25 -28.70 9.49
C ASN A 507 -5.12 -27.91 10.49
N ASN A 508 -4.56 -27.51 11.64
CA ASN A 508 -5.26 -26.76 12.67
C ASN A 508 -4.96 -25.24 12.63
N LEU A 509 -4.16 -24.76 11.67
CA LEU A 509 -3.89 -23.33 11.51
C LEU A 509 -5.16 -22.59 11.03
N PRO A 510 -5.57 -21.48 11.68
CA PRO A 510 -6.87 -20.85 11.45
C PRO A 510 -6.93 -19.96 10.19
N SER A 511 -5.80 -19.59 9.57
CA SER A 511 -5.74 -18.85 8.30
C SER A 511 -4.39 -19.01 7.57
N CYS A 512 -4.39 -18.78 6.25
CA CYS A 512 -3.19 -18.86 5.39
C CYS A 512 -2.15 -17.77 5.70
N SER A 513 -2.45 -16.77 6.53
CA SER A 513 -1.67 -15.53 6.68
C SER A 513 -0.43 -15.64 7.56
N HIS A 514 -0.03 -16.84 8.00
CA HIS A 514 1.17 -17.01 8.81
C HIS A 514 2.43 -16.99 7.92
N PRO A 515 3.49 -16.20 8.23
CA PRO A 515 4.65 -16.05 7.36
C PRO A 515 5.45 -17.34 7.13
N LEU A 516 5.32 -18.32 8.03
CA LEU A 516 6.04 -19.60 8.01
C LEU A 516 5.23 -20.78 7.49
N THR A 517 3.97 -20.58 7.07
CA THR A 517 3.10 -21.66 6.58
C THR A 517 3.77 -22.46 5.46
N VAL A 518 4.41 -21.76 4.53
CA VAL A 518 5.18 -22.32 3.42
C VAL A 518 6.31 -23.22 3.91
N THR A 519 7.04 -22.74 4.89
CA THR A 519 8.21 -23.43 5.43
C THR A 519 7.78 -24.70 6.19
N TYR A 520 6.71 -24.66 6.98
CA TYR A 520 6.20 -25.84 7.73
C TYR A 520 5.80 -26.98 6.80
N ILE A 521 5.17 -26.61 5.69
CA ILE A 521 4.72 -27.55 4.68
C ILE A 521 5.90 -28.16 3.92
N LEU A 522 6.92 -27.35 3.62
CA LEU A 522 8.15 -27.84 3.01
C LEU A 522 8.90 -28.83 3.91
N GLU A 523 8.92 -28.59 5.22
CA GLU A 523 9.54 -29.49 6.20
C GLU A 523 8.77 -30.83 6.32
N TYR A 524 7.43 -30.79 6.37
CA TYR A 524 6.60 -32.00 6.32
C TYR A 524 6.89 -32.85 5.07
N LEU A 525 6.98 -32.20 3.90
CA LEU A 525 7.29 -32.88 2.64
C LEU A 525 8.71 -33.45 2.61
N GLN A 526 9.70 -32.74 3.17
CA GLN A 526 11.09 -33.21 3.27
C GLN A 526 11.24 -34.44 4.17
N GLN A 527 10.41 -34.56 5.22
CA GLN A 527 10.32 -35.75 6.07
C GLN A 527 9.54 -36.93 5.42
N GLY A 528 9.20 -36.83 4.13
CA GLY A 528 8.46 -37.85 3.39
C GLY A 528 6.94 -37.79 3.59
N GLY A 529 6.41 -36.65 4.05
CA GLY A 529 5.00 -36.30 4.10
C GLY A 529 4.32 -36.31 2.73
N ASN A 530 3.03 -36.64 2.69
CA ASN A 530 2.26 -36.71 1.45
C ASN A 530 1.26 -35.56 1.40
N TRP A 531 1.29 -34.77 0.32
CA TRP A 531 0.58 -33.48 0.26
C TRP A 531 -0.94 -33.59 0.50
N TYR A 532 -1.58 -34.66 0.01
CA TYR A 532 -3.02 -34.87 0.13
C TYR A 532 -3.53 -34.99 1.56
N GLU A 533 -2.63 -35.14 2.53
CA GLU A 533 -2.99 -35.20 3.94
C GLU A 533 -3.19 -33.79 4.55
N ILE A 534 -2.73 -32.73 3.87
CA ILE A 534 -2.84 -31.33 4.32
C ILE A 534 -4.20 -30.74 3.94
N SER A 535 -5.01 -30.36 4.93
CA SER A 535 -6.34 -29.75 4.79
C SER A 535 -6.35 -28.22 4.85
N LEU A 536 -5.20 -27.59 5.11
CA LEU A 536 -5.08 -26.13 5.25
C LEU A 536 -5.14 -25.41 3.88
N GLN A 537 -6.01 -24.40 3.74
CA GLN A 537 -6.06 -23.55 2.55
C GLN A 537 -4.84 -22.62 2.46
N LEU A 538 -4.25 -22.46 1.28
CA LEU A 538 -3.03 -21.63 1.06
C LEU A 538 -3.29 -20.53 0.03
N SER A 539 -2.60 -19.40 0.17
CA SER A 539 -2.65 -18.33 -0.85
C SER A 539 -1.78 -18.66 -2.07
N VAL A 540 -2.09 -18.06 -3.23
CA VAL A 540 -1.35 -18.28 -4.49
C VAL A 540 0.14 -17.94 -4.34
N GLU A 541 0.47 -16.81 -3.70
CA GLU A 541 1.86 -16.39 -3.44
C GLU A 541 2.65 -17.42 -2.61
N GLN A 542 1.99 -18.09 -1.66
CA GLN A 542 2.60 -19.12 -0.83
C GLN A 542 2.81 -20.43 -1.59
N LEU A 543 1.88 -20.80 -2.47
CA LEU A 543 2.02 -21.95 -3.36
C LEU A 543 3.20 -21.77 -4.32
N GLU A 544 3.38 -20.57 -4.85
CA GLU A 544 4.52 -20.22 -5.69
C GLU A 544 5.84 -20.25 -4.93
N GLN A 545 5.87 -19.78 -3.68
CA GLN A 545 7.06 -19.87 -2.82
C GLN A 545 7.45 -21.33 -2.54
N ILE A 546 6.49 -22.20 -2.18
CA ILE A 546 6.72 -23.64 -2.00
C ILE A 546 7.28 -24.26 -3.29
N ALA A 547 6.66 -23.94 -4.43
CA ALA A 547 7.07 -24.43 -5.76
C ALA A 547 8.50 -23.96 -6.15
N SER A 548 8.88 -22.75 -5.74
CA SER A 548 10.18 -22.16 -6.06
C SER A 548 11.35 -22.76 -5.25
N MET A 549 11.10 -23.14 -3.99
CA MET A 549 12.15 -23.52 -3.04
C MET A 549 12.55 -25.00 -3.09
N ASN A 550 11.73 -25.91 -3.64
CA ASN A 550 11.99 -27.36 -3.56
C ASN A 550 11.82 -28.10 -4.90
N LYS A 551 12.46 -27.59 -5.96
CA LYS A 551 12.37 -28.08 -7.35
C LYS A 551 12.61 -29.59 -7.57
N CYS A 552 13.31 -30.28 -6.65
CA CYS A 552 13.65 -31.71 -6.80
C CYS A 552 12.56 -32.68 -6.30
N ILE A 553 11.68 -32.27 -5.38
CA ILE A 553 10.52 -33.07 -4.96
C ILE A 553 9.30 -32.71 -5.84
N LEU A 554 9.28 -31.49 -6.37
CA LEU A 554 8.23 -30.89 -7.22
C LEU A 554 8.36 -31.25 -8.71
N GLY A 555 8.63 -32.52 -9.00
CA GLY A 555 8.90 -33.02 -10.35
C GLY A 555 7.73 -32.94 -11.34
N ASP A 556 6.52 -32.58 -10.93
CA ASP A 556 5.35 -32.59 -11.82
C ASP A 556 4.56 -31.29 -11.76
N TYR A 557 4.49 -30.62 -12.90
CA TYR A 557 3.64 -29.45 -13.19
C TYR A 557 2.15 -29.73 -12.90
N ASN A 558 1.73 -31.00 -12.90
CA ASN A 558 0.39 -31.46 -12.50
C ASN A 558 0.10 -31.26 -10.99
N PHE A 559 1.14 -31.10 -10.16
CA PHE A 559 1.01 -30.85 -8.72
C PHE A 559 0.41 -29.46 -8.43
N VAL A 560 0.81 -28.43 -9.17
CA VAL A 560 0.33 -27.05 -8.98
C VAL A 560 -1.11 -26.88 -9.48
N ILE A 561 -1.51 -27.62 -10.52
CA ILE A 561 -2.86 -27.55 -11.09
C ILE A 561 -3.89 -28.27 -10.19
N ASN A 562 -3.57 -29.47 -9.70
CA ASN A 562 -4.45 -30.19 -8.76
C ASN A 562 -4.65 -29.43 -7.44
N LEU A 563 -3.65 -28.64 -7.05
CA LEU A 563 -3.65 -27.85 -5.83
C LEU A 563 -4.61 -26.66 -5.89
N LEU A 564 -4.69 -26.01 -7.05
CA LEU A 564 -5.58 -24.88 -7.29
C LEU A 564 -7.03 -25.31 -7.51
N GLN A 565 -7.27 -26.50 -8.09
CA GLN A 565 -8.62 -27.03 -8.36
C GLN A 565 -9.29 -27.68 -7.14
N GLY A 566 -8.51 -28.12 -6.13
CA GLY A 566 -9.05 -28.78 -4.94
C GLY A 566 -9.51 -27.86 -3.80
N GLN A 567 -9.04 -26.62 -3.73
CA GLN A 567 -9.29 -25.74 -2.55
C GLN A 567 -10.13 -24.49 -2.84
N PHE A 568 -10.13 -23.96 -4.05
CA PHE A 568 -10.78 -22.69 -4.37
C PHE A 568 -11.84 -22.89 -5.44
N GLY A 569 -13.06 -23.17 -5.02
CA GLY A 569 -14.24 -23.04 -5.88
C GLY A 569 -14.61 -21.59 -6.15
N THR A 570 -13.68 -20.78 -6.67
CA THR A 570 -13.88 -19.35 -6.95
C THR A 570 -13.31 -18.92 -8.29
N SER A 571 -13.99 -17.92 -8.87
CA SER A 571 -14.08 -17.54 -10.28
C SER A 571 -12.93 -16.70 -10.84
N GLU A 572 -12.42 -17.21 -11.97
CA GLU A 572 -11.81 -16.64 -13.19
C GLU A 572 -11.23 -15.20 -13.31
N GLU A 573 -11.61 -14.17 -12.57
CA GLU A 573 -11.37 -12.78 -13.07
C GLU A 573 -10.04 -12.11 -12.65
N ASP A 574 -9.32 -12.66 -11.65
CA ASP A 574 -7.97 -12.16 -11.24
C ASP A 574 -6.80 -13.07 -11.70
N LEU A 575 -7.08 -14.10 -12.52
CA LEU A 575 -6.08 -15.03 -13.08
C LEU A 575 -5.69 -14.72 -14.54
N ASP A 576 -6.23 -13.63 -15.09
CA ASP A 576 -6.34 -13.41 -16.54
C ASP A 576 -5.02 -13.09 -17.26
N SER A 577 -3.91 -12.81 -16.56
CA SER A 577 -2.62 -12.52 -17.22
C SER A 577 -1.58 -13.64 -17.13
N ASP A 578 -1.63 -14.50 -16.11
CA ASP A 578 -0.64 -15.57 -15.91
C ASP A 578 -1.17 -17.00 -16.19
N ILE A 579 -2.49 -17.22 -16.37
CA ILE A 579 -3.02 -18.49 -16.93
C ILE A 579 -2.89 -18.56 -18.46
N ILE A 580 -2.93 -17.41 -19.14
CA ILE A 580 -2.39 -17.29 -20.51
C ILE A 580 -0.92 -17.76 -20.52
N TYR A 581 -0.21 -17.76 -19.38
CA TYR A 581 1.18 -18.18 -19.18
C TYR A 581 1.37 -19.67 -18.79
N ALA A 582 0.30 -20.39 -18.44
CA ALA A 582 0.20 -21.81 -18.81
C ALA A 582 -0.01 -22.00 -20.34
N ASN A 583 0.16 -20.92 -21.13
CA ASN A 583 0.74 -20.91 -22.48
C ASN A 583 1.46 -22.21 -22.68
N ARG A 584 0.96 -23.09 -23.55
CA ARG A 584 1.72 -24.31 -23.82
C ARG A 584 1.82 -25.15 -22.55
N ILE A 585 0.78 -25.96 -22.31
CA ILE A 585 1.03 -27.38 -22.16
C ILE A 585 2.10 -27.75 -23.19
N SER A 586 3.37 -27.72 -22.77
CA SER A 586 4.56 -28.20 -23.48
C SER A 586 4.35 -28.36 -24.98
N GLY A 587 4.55 -27.29 -25.75
CA GLY A 587 4.66 -27.39 -27.20
C GLY A 587 5.94 -28.14 -27.57
N ASP A 588 5.95 -29.46 -27.36
CA ASP A 588 6.90 -30.41 -27.94
C ASP A 588 6.18 -31.30 -28.99
N GLY A 589 4.88 -31.09 -29.22
CA GLY A 589 4.12 -31.72 -30.31
C GLY A 589 4.24 -30.95 -31.63
N ASN A 590 4.25 -31.67 -32.75
CA ASN A 590 4.59 -31.19 -34.10
C ASN A 590 3.73 -30.05 -34.70
N ASN A 591 2.72 -29.51 -33.99
CA ASN A 591 1.74 -28.55 -34.54
C ASN A 591 1.20 -27.48 -33.56
N GLY A 592 1.74 -27.37 -32.34
CA GLY A 592 1.32 -26.38 -31.34
C GLY A 592 0.17 -26.80 -30.41
N TYR A 593 -0.28 -28.05 -30.48
CA TYR A 593 -1.27 -28.64 -29.56
C TYR A 593 -0.57 -29.35 -28.38
N PRO A 594 -1.23 -29.47 -27.21
CA PRO A 594 -0.78 -30.31 -26.10
C PRO A 594 -0.59 -31.77 -26.53
N THR A 595 0.14 -32.57 -25.75
CA THR A 595 0.08 -34.03 -25.91
C THR A 595 -1.25 -34.56 -25.37
N LYS A 596 -1.77 -35.61 -26.00
CA LYS A 596 -3.05 -36.24 -25.61
C LYS A 596 -3.09 -36.65 -24.14
N GLU A 597 -1.99 -37.19 -23.62
CA GLU A 597 -1.84 -37.61 -22.23
C GLU A 597 -2.06 -36.43 -21.27
N LYS A 598 -1.46 -35.26 -21.55
CA LYS A 598 -1.63 -34.07 -20.72
C LYS A 598 -3.02 -33.47 -20.80
N PHE A 599 -3.68 -33.59 -21.94
CA PHE A 599 -5.08 -33.19 -22.08
C PHE A 599 -6.01 -34.10 -21.26
N ILE A 600 -5.74 -35.41 -21.25
CA ILE A 600 -6.48 -36.39 -20.44
C ILE A 600 -6.27 -36.11 -18.94
N ASP A 601 -5.03 -35.87 -18.52
CA ASP A 601 -4.72 -35.49 -17.14
C ASP A 601 -5.51 -34.23 -16.74
N TYR A 602 -5.57 -33.23 -17.61
CA TYR A 602 -6.27 -31.97 -17.34
C TYR A 602 -7.79 -32.13 -17.16
N ILE A 603 -8.46 -32.91 -18.02
CA ILE A 603 -9.91 -33.15 -17.90
C ILE A 603 -10.26 -34.15 -16.78
N SER A 604 -9.27 -34.87 -16.25
CA SER A 604 -9.47 -35.82 -15.15
C SER A 604 -9.57 -35.15 -13.78
N ILE A 605 -9.19 -33.86 -13.70
CA ILE A 605 -9.26 -33.09 -12.47
C ILE A 605 -10.69 -32.54 -12.28
N PRO A 606 -11.31 -32.67 -11.09
CA PRO A 606 -12.65 -32.19 -10.84
C PRO A 606 -12.73 -30.66 -11.01
N GLN A 607 -13.60 -30.19 -11.91
CA GLN A 607 -13.83 -28.76 -12.13
C GLN A 607 -15.25 -28.36 -11.73
N ILE A 608 -15.36 -27.26 -10.99
CA ILE A 608 -16.63 -26.73 -10.50
C ILE A 608 -17.40 -26.09 -11.65
N ASN A 609 -18.71 -26.35 -11.72
CA ASN A 609 -19.63 -25.83 -12.75
C ASN A 609 -19.34 -26.23 -14.22
N MET A 610 -18.59 -27.32 -14.47
CA MET A 610 -18.31 -27.77 -15.84
C MET A 610 -19.20 -28.94 -16.28
N TYR A 611 -20.28 -28.64 -16.99
CA TYR A 611 -21.33 -29.61 -17.36
C TYR A 611 -20.89 -30.69 -18.37
N LEU A 612 -19.80 -30.50 -19.11
CA LEU A 612 -19.32 -31.46 -20.10
C LEU A 612 -18.61 -32.68 -19.49
N LEU A 613 -18.07 -32.55 -18.27
CA LEU A 613 -17.33 -33.61 -17.58
C LEU A 613 -18.26 -34.52 -16.76
N ASN A 614 -17.82 -35.75 -16.57
CA ASN A 614 -18.57 -36.76 -15.84
C ASN A 614 -18.12 -36.77 -14.37
N VAL A 615 -18.79 -35.98 -13.52
CA VAL A 615 -18.45 -35.85 -12.09
C VAL A 615 -19.28 -36.84 -11.26
N ASN A 616 -18.63 -37.66 -10.43
CA ASN A 616 -19.31 -38.62 -9.54
C ASN A 616 -20.20 -37.88 -8.52
N GLU A 617 -21.48 -38.25 -8.43
CA GLU A 617 -22.49 -37.56 -7.60
C GLU A 617 -22.23 -37.57 -6.08
N ASN A 618 -21.28 -38.37 -5.60
CA ASN A 618 -20.99 -38.51 -4.15
C ASN A 618 -20.11 -37.40 -3.56
N GLU A 619 -19.53 -36.50 -4.37
CA GLU A 619 -18.72 -35.36 -3.90
C GLU A 619 -19.54 -34.05 -3.79
N LYS A 620 -20.88 -34.12 -3.80
CA LYS A 620 -21.79 -32.97 -3.64
C LYS A 620 -21.97 -32.44 -2.21
N ARG A 621 -21.04 -32.70 -1.27
CA ARG A 621 -21.10 -32.09 0.07
C ARG A 621 -19.94 -31.12 0.25
N TYR A 622 -20.18 -29.86 -0.10
CA TYR A 622 -19.98 -28.65 0.71
C TYR A 622 -20.44 -27.46 -0.15
N GLN A 623 -21.76 -27.25 -0.24
CA GLN A 623 -22.28 -25.96 -0.69
C GLN A 623 -22.07 -24.96 0.47
N TYR A 624 -21.10 -24.07 0.32
CA TYR A 624 -21.05 -22.82 1.07
C TYR A 624 -21.79 -21.76 0.25
N GLU A 625 -22.87 -21.21 0.79
CA GLU A 625 -23.55 -20.03 0.23
C GLU A 625 -22.61 -18.84 0.37
N PHE A 626 -22.25 -18.23 -0.77
CA PHE A 626 -21.48 -16.99 -0.80
C PHE A 626 -22.35 -15.81 -0.33
N ASP A 627 -21.74 -14.89 0.40
CA ASP A 627 -22.32 -13.62 0.79
C ASP A 627 -22.57 -12.73 -0.44
N THR A 628 -23.81 -12.28 -0.62
CA THR A 628 -24.27 -11.44 -1.74
C THR A 628 -23.48 -10.14 -1.92
N GLN A 629 -22.75 -9.67 -0.90
CA GLN A 629 -21.96 -8.44 -0.96
C GLN A 629 -20.61 -8.58 -1.69
N ILE A 630 -20.05 -9.80 -1.81
CA ILE A 630 -18.80 -10.04 -2.55
C ILE A 630 -19.05 -10.01 -4.07
N VAL A 631 -20.24 -10.42 -4.51
CA VAL A 631 -20.65 -10.34 -5.91
C VAL A 631 -20.73 -8.88 -6.38
N ASP A 632 -21.17 -7.96 -5.51
CA ASP A 632 -21.24 -6.52 -5.84
C ASP A 632 -19.86 -5.84 -5.88
N ILE A 633 -18.90 -6.29 -5.08
CA ILE A 633 -17.52 -5.77 -5.09
C ILE A 633 -16.77 -6.26 -6.35
N LEU A 634 -16.99 -7.50 -6.78
CA LEU A 634 -16.44 -8.03 -8.03
C LEU A 634 -17.06 -7.34 -9.26
N ASN A 635 -18.36 -7.05 -9.23
CA ASN A 635 -19.06 -6.33 -10.31
C ASN A 635 -18.62 -4.86 -10.52
N LEU A 636 -17.91 -4.26 -9.56
CA LEU A 636 -17.46 -2.86 -9.62
C LEU A 636 -16.11 -2.66 -10.33
N ARG A 637 -15.38 -3.73 -10.68
CA ARG A 637 -14.14 -3.67 -11.47
C ARG A 637 -14.32 -4.23 -12.88
N LYS A 638 -15.15 -3.58 -13.70
CA LYS A 638 -15.11 -3.79 -15.16
C LYS A 638 -13.86 -3.15 -15.77
N ILE A 639 -12.75 -3.86 -15.72
CA ILE A 639 -11.61 -3.64 -16.62
C ILE A 639 -11.79 -4.63 -17.78
N SER A 640 -11.71 -4.13 -19.01
CA SER A 640 -11.97 -4.87 -20.23
C SER A 640 -10.85 -5.87 -20.57
N SER A 641 -10.94 -7.10 -20.08
CA SER A 641 -10.31 -8.27 -20.72
C SER A 641 -11.41 -9.16 -21.31
N ARG A 642 -11.19 -9.67 -22.53
CA ARG A 642 -12.15 -10.54 -23.21
C ARG A 642 -12.08 -11.93 -22.56
N TYR A 643 -13.09 -12.27 -21.76
CA TYR A 643 -13.35 -13.65 -21.32
C TYR A 643 -13.31 -14.62 -22.50
N ILE A 644 -12.44 -15.63 -22.42
CA ILE A 644 -12.51 -16.81 -23.28
C ILE A 644 -13.25 -17.88 -22.47
N GLU A 645 -14.39 -18.36 -22.96
CA GLU A 645 -15.13 -19.44 -22.30
C GLU A 645 -14.30 -20.73 -22.31
N GLN A 646 -13.76 -21.12 -21.15
CA GLN A 646 -12.94 -22.33 -20.94
C GLN A 646 -13.55 -23.60 -21.56
N GLU A 647 -14.89 -23.70 -21.57
CA GLU A 647 -15.65 -24.77 -22.20
C GLU A 647 -15.41 -24.87 -23.72
N THR A 648 -15.27 -23.73 -24.40
CA THR A 648 -15.03 -23.67 -25.85
C THR A 648 -13.64 -24.22 -26.21
N LEU A 649 -12.63 -23.93 -25.39
CA LEU A 649 -11.28 -24.45 -25.57
C LEU A 649 -11.21 -25.97 -25.41
N ILE A 650 -11.88 -26.51 -24.38
CA ILE A 650 -11.90 -27.95 -24.11
C ILE A 650 -12.60 -28.69 -25.26
N LYS A 651 -13.71 -28.16 -25.78
CA LYS A 651 -14.41 -28.72 -26.95
C LYS A 651 -13.50 -28.77 -28.17
N GLU A 652 -12.74 -27.71 -28.44
CA GLU A 652 -11.82 -27.65 -29.59
C GLU A 652 -10.65 -28.63 -29.47
N LEU A 653 -10.05 -28.77 -28.28
CA LEU A 653 -8.99 -29.76 -28.03
C LEU A 653 -9.52 -31.19 -28.13
N LEU A 654 -10.72 -31.44 -27.62
CA LEU A 654 -11.39 -32.74 -27.74
C LEU A 654 -11.61 -33.11 -29.21
N ILE A 655 -12.14 -32.18 -30.02
CA ILE A 655 -12.36 -32.38 -31.46
C ILE A 655 -11.03 -32.69 -32.17
N HIS A 656 -9.95 -32.01 -31.81
CA HIS A 656 -8.61 -32.24 -32.34
C HIS A 656 -8.12 -33.67 -32.04
N PHE A 657 -8.14 -34.12 -30.79
CA PHE A 657 -7.66 -35.47 -30.45
C PHE A 657 -8.57 -36.58 -30.97
N LEU A 658 -9.89 -36.36 -31.00
CA LEU A 658 -10.83 -37.28 -31.66
C LEU A 658 -10.60 -37.37 -33.16
N ASN A 659 -10.09 -36.31 -33.80
CA ASN A 659 -9.71 -36.36 -35.22
C ASN A 659 -8.48 -37.26 -35.43
N GLU A 660 -7.47 -37.09 -34.57
CA GLU A 660 -6.21 -37.86 -34.63
C GLU A 660 -6.44 -39.35 -34.32
N SER A 661 -7.22 -39.68 -33.28
CA SER A 661 -7.48 -41.08 -32.89
C SER A 661 -8.63 -41.74 -33.65
N ASN A 662 -9.63 -40.97 -34.10
CA ASN A 662 -10.91 -41.43 -34.64
C ASN A 662 -11.68 -42.43 -33.76
N ASP A 663 -11.40 -42.43 -32.46
CA ASP A 663 -11.99 -43.32 -31.46
C ASP A 663 -12.24 -42.52 -30.17
N GLU A 664 -13.35 -42.82 -29.50
CA GLU A 664 -13.79 -42.14 -28.27
C GLU A 664 -13.34 -42.85 -26.99
N LYS A 665 -12.78 -44.07 -27.10
CA LYS A 665 -12.40 -44.94 -25.97
C LYS A 665 -11.61 -44.25 -24.87
N ASP A 666 -10.67 -43.39 -25.24
CA ASP A 666 -9.76 -42.73 -24.29
C ASP A 666 -10.45 -41.65 -23.44
N PHE A 667 -11.67 -41.24 -23.81
CA PHE A 667 -12.45 -40.20 -23.12
C PHE A 667 -13.73 -40.75 -22.45
N ILE A 668 -13.99 -42.06 -22.57
CA ILE A 668 -15.13 -42.74 -21.92
C ILE A 668 -14.95 -42.67 -20.40
N GLY A 669 -15.97 -42.17 -19.71
CA GLY A 669 -15.97 -42.03 -18.26
C GLY A 669 -15.43 -40.69 -17.75
N LEU A 670 -14.69 -39.94 -18.58
CA LEU A 670 -14.20 -38.58 -18.28
C LEU A 670 -15.18 -37.51 -18.78
N ILE A 671 -15.71 -37.70 -19.98
CA ILE A 671 -16.67 -36.78 -20.62
C ILE A 671 -18.04 -37.43 -20.64
N GLN A 672 -19.09 -36.61 -20.45
CA GLN A 672 -20.46 -37.10 -20.50
C GLN A 672 -20.76 -37.77 -21.87
N PRO A 673 -21.44 -38.93 -21.90
CA PRO A 673 -21.64 -39.70 -23.13
C PRO A 673 -22.31 -38.95 -24.28
N GLN A 674 -23.22 -38.02 -23.99
CA GLN A 674 -23.91 -37.22 -25.01
C GLN A 674 -22.97 -36.23 -25.71
N PHE A 675 -22.14 -35.52 -24.93
CA PHE A 675 -21.18 -34.54 -25.46
C PHE A 675 -20.06 -35.21 -26.23
N LEU A 676 -19.52 -36.32 -25.71
CA LEU A 676 -18.48 -37.08 -26.39
C LEU A 676 -18.93 -37.58 -27.77
N ARG A 677 -20.18 -38.07 -27.85
CA ARG A 677 -20.81 -38.51 -29.10
C ARG A 677 -20.98 -37.36 -30.10
N HIS A 678 -21.45 -36.19 -29.66
CA HIS A 678 -21.57 -35.00 -30.52
C HIS A 678 -20.19 -34.50 -31.02
N SER A 679 -19.18 -34.44 -30.15
CA SER A 679 -17.83 -34.01 -30.53
C SER A 679 -17.14 -34.97 -31.50
N LEU A 680 -17.39 -36.28 -31.41
CA LEU A 680 -16.90 -37.27 -32.39
C LEU A 680 -17.56 -37.08 -33.76
N LEU A 681 -18.89 -36.84 -33.78
CA LEU A 681 -19.62 -36.54 -35.01
C LEU A 681 -19.12 -35.26 -35.66
N GLU A 682 -18.96 -34.20 -34.87
CA GLU A 682 -18.44 -32.90 -35.31
C GLU A 682 -17.03 -33.03 -35.90
N SER A 683 -16.12 -33.74 -35.21
CA SER A 683 -14.77 -34.01 -35.71
C SER A 683 -14.78 -34.74 -37.07
N ARG A 684 -15.66 -35.73 -37.25
CA ARG A 684 -15.77 -36.48 -38.51
C ARG A 684 -16.37 -35.64 -39.65
N LEU A 685 -17.30 -34.74 -39.36
CA LEU A 685 -17.87 -33.80 -40.34
C LEU A 685 -16.85 -32.73 -40.76
N LEU A 686 -16.16 -32.10 -39.80
CA LEU A 686 -15.21 -31.02 -40.07
C LEU A 686 -14.01 -31.46 -40.94
N ASN A 687 -13.66 -32.75 -40.91
CA ASN A 687 -12.57 -33.33 -41.71
C ASN A 687 -13.03 -34.03 -43.00
N GLY A 688 -14.34 -33.99 -43.32
CA GLY A 688 -14.88 -34.63 -44.53
C GLY A 688 -14.84 -36.16 -44.53
N ARG A 689 -14.73 -36.79 -43.34
CA ARG A 689 -14.85 -38.25 -43.18
C ARG A 689 -16.32 -38.69 -43.17
N LEU A 690 -17.22 -37.79 -42.77
CA LEU A 690 -18.66 -37.88 -42.98
C LEU A 690 -19.06 -36.83 -44.03
N ASN A 691 -19.51 -37.30 -45.19
CA ASN A 691 -20.05 -36.47 -46.27
C ASN A 691 -21.51 -36.87 -46.53
N GLY A 692 -22.28 -36.05 -47.24
CA GLY A 692 -23.72 -36.27 -47.49
C GLY A 692 -24.07 -37.71 -47.86
N ASP A 693 -23.29 -38.35 -48.74
CA ASP A 693 -23.52 -39.72 -49.20
C ASP A 693 -23.33 -40.82 -48.12
N ASN A 694 -22.47 -40.58 -47.11
CA ASN A 694 -22.21 -41.52 -46.01
C ASN A 694 -23.13 -41.27 -44.79
N ILE A 695 -23.64 -40.04 -44.65
CA ILE A 695 -24.60 -39.67 -43.59
C ILE A 695 -25.93 -40.40 -43.82
N ASP A 696 -26.37 -40.49 -45.08
CA ASP A 696 -27.58 -41.23 -45.48
C ASP A 696 -27.46 -42.75 -45.24
N GLN A 697 -26.25 -43.33 -45.37
CA GLN A 697 -26.01 -44.74 -45.05
C GLN A 697 -25.97 -45.02 -43.53
N LEU A 698 -25.51 -44.06 -42.72
CA LEU A 698 -25.50 -44.16 -41.25
C LEU A 698 -26.90 -44.00 -40.63
N GLN A 699 -27.79 -43.22 -41.24
CA GLN A 699 -29.20 -43.11 -40.84
C GLN A 699 -29.94 -44.47 -40.81
N ILE A 700 -29.48 -45.46 -41.58
CA ILE A 700 -30.16 -46.76 -41.72
C ILE A 700 -29.76 -47.77 -40.63
N SER A 701 -28.67 -47.57 -39.88
CA SER A 701 -28.13 -48.63 -39.00
C SER A 701 -28.19 -48.39 -37.49
N THR A 702 -28.54 -47.21 -36.98
CA THR A 702 -28.94 -47.02 -35.56
C THR A 702 -29.75 -45.73 -35.41
N GLN A 703 -30.78 -45.74 -34.55
CA GLN A 703 -31.67 -44.61 -34.28
C GLN A 703 -30.87 -43.37 -33.83
N TYR A 704 -30.66 -42.42 -34.73
CA TYR A 704 -30.31 -41.05 -34.36
C TYR A 704 -31.58 -40.33 -33.87
N THR A 705 -31.48 -39.58 -32.78
CA THR A 705 -32.59 -38.75 -32.28
C THR A 705 -32.77 -37.51 -33.19
N ASN A 706 -33.95 -36.87 -33.15
CA ASN A 706 -34.22 -35.65 -33.93
C ASN A 706 -33.21 -34.52 -33.69
N ASP A 707 -32.56 -34.52 -32.51
CA ASP A 707 -31.56 -33.52 -32.13
C ASP A 707 -30.21 -33.72 -32.85
N GLU A 708 -29.79 -34.96 -33.09
CA GLU A 708 -28.53 -35.25 -33.78
C GLU A 708 -28.58 -34.85 -35.27
N SER A 709 -29.74 -35.01 -35.91
CA SER A 709 -29.93 -34.61 -37.31
C SER A 709 -29.91 -33.08 -37.46
N ARG A 710 -30.46 -32.34 -36.47
CA ARG A 710 -30.36 -30.87 -36.42
C ARG A 710 -28.91 -30.44 -36.21
N PHE A 711 -28.21 -31.05 -35.26
CA PHE A 711 -26.80 -30.78 -34.99
C PHE A 711 -25.91 -30.98 -36.22
N ILE A 712 -26.10 -32.06 -36.99
CA ILE A 712 -25.34 -32.31 -38.23
C ILE A 712 -25.59 -31.19 -39.27
N SER A 713 -26.85 -30.75 -39.43
CA SER A 713 -27.21 -29.65 -40.32
C SER A 713 -26.55 -28.34 -39.90
N ASP A 714 -26.61 -28.03 -38.60
CA ASP A 714 -26.05 -26.79 -38.03
C ASP A 714 -24.52 -26.75 -38.21
N VAL A 715 -23.83 -27.86 -37.92
CA VAL A 715 -22.38 -27.95 -38.12
C VAL A 715 -22.04 -27.80 -39.60
N THR A 716 -22.76 -28.43 -40.53
CA THR A 716 -22.40 -28.40 -41.96
C THR A 716 -22.60 -27.02 -42.60
N GLN A 717 -23.63 -26.29 -42.19
CA GLN A 717 -23.96 -24.96 -42.75
C GLN A 717 -23.21 -23.80 -42.07
N ARG A 718 -22.47 -24.06 -40.98
CA ARG A 718 -21.76 -23.02 -40.22
C ARG A 718 -20.62 -22.38 -41.03
N ASP A 719 -20.63 -21.05 -41.08
CA ASP A 719 -19.53 -20.22 -41.59
C ASP A 719 -18.50 -19.96 -40.48
N GLU A 720 -17.20 -20.13 -40.78
CA GLU A 720 -16.13 -19.88 -39.80
C GLU A 720 -15.00 -19.06 -40.43
N LEU A 721 -14.65 -17.96 -39.78
CA LEU A 721 -13.48 -17.14 -40.09
C LEU A 721 -12.91 -16.56 -38.79
N ALA A 722 -11.92 -17.23 -38.20
CA ALA A 722 -11.34 -16.83 -36.92
C ALA A 722 -9.84 -17.10 -36.84
N PHE A 723 -9.08 -16.19 -36.22
CA PHE A 723 -7.69 -16.47 -35.86
C PHE A 723 -7.66 -17.57 -34.80
N GLU A 724 -6.70 -18.48 -34.90
CA GLU A 724 -6.50 -19.48 -33.85
C GLU A 724 -5.98 -18.83 -32.57
N GLU A 725 -6.49 -19.26 -31.43
CA GLU A 725 -6.04 -18.79 -30.11
C GLU A 725 -4.58 -19.19 -29.81
N GLN A 726 -4.08 -20.21 -30.51
CA GLN A 726 -2.69 -20.69 -30.47
C GLN A 726 -1.68 -19.74 -31.12
N ASN A 727 -2.15 -18.69 -31.79
CA ASN A 727 -1.26 -17.67 -32.33
C ASN A 727 -0.43 -17.04 -31.22
N LYS A 728 0.86 -16.84 -31.48
CA LYS A 728 1.76 -16.20 -30.50
C LYS A 728 1.30 -14.76 -30.24
N HIS A 729 0.91 -14.48 -29.00
CA HIS A 729 0.46 -13.15 -28.58
C HIS A 729 1.60 -12.14 -28.39
N VAL A 730 2.82 -12.61 -28.10
CA VAL A 730 4.01 -11.76 -27.91
C VAL A 730 5.23 -12.38 -28.60
N LEU A 731 5.88 -11.60 -29.47
CA LEU A 731 7.12 -11.98 -30.18
C LEU A 731 8.29 -11.22 -29.54
N ARG A 732 9.25 -11.95 -28.95
CA ARG A 732 10.30 -11.37 -28.07
C ARG A 732 11.61 -11.02 -28.79
N GLY A 733 11.75 -11.34 -30.08
CA GLY A 733 12.97 -11.09 -30.85
C GLY A 733 12.72 -10.33 -32.17
N SER A 734 13.65 -9.45 -32.53
CA SER A 734 13.63 -8.70 -33.79
C SER A 734 13.67 -9.59 -35.04
N ASP A 735 14.21 -10.81 -34.89
CA ASP A 735 14.45 -11.79 -35.95
C ASP A 735 13.33 -12.84 -36.07
N GLU A 736 12.29 -12.79 -35.23
CA GLU A 736 11.20 -13.78 -35.24
C GLU A 736 10.19 -13.48 -36.38
N SER A 737 9.91 -14.48 -37.22
CA SER A 737 8.94 -14.40 -38.31
C SER A 737 7.52 -14.36 -37.76
N VAL A 738 6.70 -13.42 -38.23
CA VAL A 738 5.30 -13.31 -37.81
C VAL A 738 4.45 -14.27 -38.63
N GLU A 739 3.88 -15.28 -37.98
CA GLU A 739 2.96 -16.25 -38.60
C GLU A 739 1.63 -16.22 -37.86
N LEU A 740 0.54 -15.97 -38.60
CA LEU A 740 -0.82 -15.97 -38.06
C LEU A 740 -1.62 -17.10 -38.68
N ILE A 741 -2.18 -17.95 -37.84
CA ILE A 741 -2.95 -19.10 -38.22
C ILE A 741 -4.44 -18.78 -38.14
N LEU A 742 -5.17 -19.11 -39.19
CA LEU A 742 -6.57 -18.79 -39.40
C LEU A 742 -7.37 -20.05 -39.69
N ARG A 743 -8.54 -20.17 -39.07
CA ARG A 743 -9.53 -21.23 -39.33
C ARG A 743 -10.61 -20.70 -40.26
N VAL A 744 -10.91 -21.50 -41.28
CA VAL A 744 -11.70 -21.09 -42.42
C VAL A 744 -12.67 -22.20 -42.82
N LYS A 745 -13.96 -21.87 -42.96
CA LYS A 745 -15.01 -22.77 -43.47
C LYS A 745 -16.15 -21.95 -44.09
N ASN A 746 -16.69 -22.41 -45.22
CA ASN A 746 -17.80 -21.75 -45.94
C ASN A 746 -17.60 -20.26 -46.28
N ILE A 747 -16.35 -19.78 -46.41
CA ILE A 747 -16.05 -18.36 -46.68
C ILE A 747 -16.15 -17.93 -48.17
N GLY A 748 -16.64 -18.80 -49.05
CA GLY A 748 -16.64 -18.59 -50.51
C GLY A 748 -15.28 -18.79 -51.19
N ASP A 749 -15.16 -18.35 -52.45
CA ASP A 749 -14.01 -18.64 -53.31
C ASP A 749 -12.77 -17.80 -53.00
N LYS A 750 -12.89 -16.71 -52.24
CA LYS A 750 -11.81 -15.74 -52.02
C LYS A 750 -11.78 -15.22 -50.59
N LEU A 751 -10.57 -15.07 -50.06
CA LEU A 751 -10.30 -14.48 -48.75
C LEU A 751 -9.33 -13.31 -48.91
N THR A 752 -9.77 -12.10 -48.54
CA THR A 752 -8.95 -10.89 -48.63
C THR A 752 -8.27 -10.61 -47.30
N VAL A 753 -6.96 -10.35 -47.32
CA VAL A 753 -6.15 -9.98 -46.15
C VAL A 753 -5.61 -8.57 -46.34
N LYS A 754 -5.80 -7.70 -45.35
CA LYS A 754 -5.29 -6.32 -45.30
C LYS A 754 -4.46 -6.12 -44.03
N VAL A 755 -3.36 -5.39 -44.16
CA VAL A 755 -2.45 -5.10 -43.05
C VAL A 755 -2.27 -3.59 -42.91
N PHE A 756 -2.48 -3.07 -41.72
CA PHE A 756 -2.41 -1.64 -41.39
C PHE A 756 -1.28 -1.40 -40.39
N GLU A 757 -0.50 -0.34 -40.58
CA GLU A 757 0.48 0.15 -39.61
C GLU A 757 -0.13 1.33 -38.83
N VAL A 758 -0.08 1.27 -37.50
CA VAL A 758 -0.70 2.27 -36.63
C VAL A 758 0.35 3.28 -36.16
N ASN A 759 0.05 4.58 -36.31
CA ASN A 759 0.87 5.64 -35.71
C ASN A 759 0.59 5.71 -34.20
N THR A 760 1.42 5.01 -33.44
CA THR A 760 1.28 4.87 -31.98
C THR A 760 1.35 6.20 -31.25
N LEU A 761 2.27 7.09 -31.63
CA LEU A 761 2.48 8.38 -30.96
C LEU A 761 1.24 9.27 -31.06
N ALA A 762 0.65 9.37 -32.27
CA ALA A 762 -0.55 10.16 -32.49
C ALA A 762 -1.74 9.62 -31.68
N TYR A 763 -1.90 8.29 -31.64
CA TYR A 763 -2.98 7.65 -30.90
C TYR A 763 -2.86 7.86 -29.39
N TYR A 764 -1.69 7.63 -28.79
CA TYR A 764 -1.50 7.79 -27.35
C TYR A 764 -1.62 9.25 -26.89
N LEU A 765 -1.18 10.22 -27.71
CA LEU A 765 -1.35 11.64 -27.41
C LEU A 765 -2.83 12.07 -27.37
N GLN A 766 -3.68 11.45 -28.20
CA GLN A 766 -5.08 11.81 -28.31
C GLN A 766 -5.97 11.05 -27.31
N ASN A 767 -5.78 9.73 -27.18
CA ASN A 767 -6.72 8.85 -26.49
C ASN A 767 -6.27 8.44 -25.08
N LYS A 768 -4.97 8.57 -24.76
CA LYS A 768 -4.37 8.18 -23.46
C LYS A 768 -4.71 6.75 -22.99
N ASP A 769 -5.00 5.86 -23.93
CA ASP A 769 -5.41 4.47 -23.68
C ASP A 769 -4.65 3.52 -24.62
N GLU A 770 -4.63 2.22 -24.31
CA GLU A 770 -3.93 1.21 -25.12
C GLU A 770 -4.62 0.96 -26.48
N ILE A 771 -3.82 0.55 -27.48
CA ILE A 771 -4.34 0.19 -28.81
C ILE A 771 -4.95 -1.22 -28.72
N GLY A 772 -6.27 -1.26 -28.49
CA GLY A 772 -7.05 -2.50 -28.47
C GLY A 772 -7.54 -2.95 -29.85
N SER A 773 -8.19 -4.11 -29.88
CA SER A 773 -8.83 -4.66 -31.10
C SER A 773 -10.05 -3.86 -31.60
N ASN A 774 -10.56 -2.92 -30.79
CA ASN A 774 -11.63 -1.99 -31.13
C ASN A 774 -11.12 -0.73 -31.86
N PHE A 775 -9.85 -0.70 -32.27
CA PHE A 775 -9.25 0.41 -33.00
C PHE A 775 -10.02 0.70 -34.31
N ASP A 776 -10.39 1.96 -34.49
CA ASP A 776 -11.10 2.43 -35.68
C ASP A 776 -10.14 2.51 -36.88
N LEU A 777 -10.49 1.83 -37.96
CA LEU A 777 -9.70 1.76 -39.18
C LEU A 777 -10.16 2.77 -40.24
N ASP A 778 -11.20 3.56 -39.94
CA ASP A 778 -11.74 4.54 -40.87
C ASP A 778 -10.70 5.62 -41.20
N GLY A 779 -10.40 5.77 -42.49
CA GLY A 779 -9.42 6.72 -43.01
C GLY A 779 -7.97 6.23 -43.02
N LEU A 780 -7.68 5.00 -42.55
CA LEU A 780 -6.35 4.39 -42.72
C LEU A 780 -6.20 3.66 -44.06
N ILE A 781 -5.02 3.80 -44.66
CA ILE A 781 -4.65 3.11 -45.89
C ILE A 781 -3.89 1.83 -45.52
N ALA A 782 -4.29 0.69 -46.07
CA ALA A 782 -3.59 -0.58 -45.86
C ALA A 782 -2.19 -0.53 -46.48
N GLY A 783 -1.17 -0.90 -45.70
CA GLY A 783 0.21 -1.00 -46.17
C GLY A 783 0.49 -2.27 -46.99
N GLU A 784 -0.36 -3.30 -46.83
CA GLU A 784 -0.33 -4.53 -47.63
C GLU A 784 -1.76 -5.07 -47.81
N GLU A 785 -2.08 -5.52 -49.02
CA GLU A 785 -3.35 -6.18 -49.36
C GLU A 785 -3.10 -7.33 -50.36
N TYR A 786 -3.66 -8.50 -50.07
CA TYR A 786 -3.61 -9.66 -50.97
C TYR A 786 -4.83 -10.59 -50.78
N GLU A 787 -5.14 -11.38 -51.81
CA GLU A 787 -6.22 -12.37 -51.78
C GLU A 787 -5.67 -13.80 -51.78
N ILE A 788 -6.35 -14.70 -51.08
CA ILE A 788 -6.12 -16.15 -51.09
C ILE A 788 -7.30 -16.82 -51.79
N ASP A 789 -7.01 -17.63 -52.80
CA ASP A 789 -7.98 -18.33 -53.64
C ASP A 789 -8.35 -19.70 -53.03
N PHE A 790 -9.65 -19.95 -52.89
CA PHE A 790 -10.25 -21.19 -52.40
C PHE A 790 -11.09 -21.90 -53.47
N THR A 791 -11.00 -21.50 -54.75
CA THR A 791 -11.71 -22.19 -55.84
C THR A 791 -11.38 -23.69 -55.88
N GLY A 792 -12.42 -24.53 -55.96
CA GLY A 792 -12.28 -25.99 -56.00
C GLY A 792 -12.01 -26.66 -54.65
N VAL A 793 -11.98 -25.89 -53.56
CA VAL A 793 -11.91 -26.42 -52.19
C VAL A 793 -13.32 -26.72 -51.67
N PRO A 794 -13.60 -27.93 -51.13
CA PRO A 794 -14.86 -28.21 -50.46
C PRO A 794 -15.07 -27.25 -49.28
N SER A 795 -16.12 -26.42 -49.36
CA SER A 795 -16.40 -25.37 -48.37
C SER A 795 -16.85 -25.92 -47.01
N THR A 796 -17.39 -27.15 -47.03
CA THR A 796 -17.88 -27.89 -45.86
C THR A 796 -16.77 -28.40 -44.94
N ILE A 797 -15.51 -28.43 -45.40
CA ILE A 797 -14.36 -28.90 -44.64
C ILE A 797 -13.66 -27.70 -44.00
N ARG A 798 -13.38 -27.80 -42.69
CA ARG A 798 -12.63 -26.76 -41.97
C ARG A 798 -11.16 -26.78 -42.41
N LYS A 799 -10.62 -25.62 -42.80
CA LYS A 799 -9.23 -25.47 -43.20
C LYS A 799 -8.44 -24.56 -42.28
N ARG A 800 -7.17 -24.90 -42.10
CA ARG A 800 -6.16 -24.11 -41.41
C ARG A 800 -5.29 -23.39 -42.44
N VAL A 801 -5.25 -22.06 -42.39
CA VAL A 801 -4.48 -21.21 -43.30
C VAL A 801 -3.45 -20.42 -42.52
N ILE A 802 -2.19 -20.44 -42.97
CA ILE A 802 -1.09 -19.72 -42.34
C ILE A 802 -0.80 -18.47 -43.14
N LEU A 803 -1.01 -17.31 -42.53
CA LEU A 803 -0.71 -15.99 -43.06
C LEU A 803 0.70 -15.57 -42.65
N LYS A 804 1.48 -15.07 -43.60
CA LYS A 804 2.80 -14.47 -43.36
C LYS A 804 2.83 -13.06 -43.96
N PRO A 805 2.30 -12.05 -43.24
CA PRO A 805 2.19 -10.68 -43.75
C PRO A 805 3.59 -10.12 -44.06
N LYS A 806 3.86 -9.73 -45.30
CA LYS A 806 5.19 -9.25 -45.75
C LYS A 806 5.58 -7.93 -45.09
N LEU A 807 4.61 -7.04 -44.84
CA LEU A 807 4.83 -5.72 -44.23
C LEU A 807 5.47 -5.82 -42.84
N ILE A 808 5.26 -6.94 -42.14
CA ILE A 808 5.70 -7.14 -40.74
C ILE A 808 6.92 -8.09 -40.69
N GLN A 809 7.40 -8.59 -41.83
CA GLN A 809 8.62 -9.43 -41.89
C GLN A 809 9.89 -8.58 -42.00
N GLY A 810 10.88 -8.87 -41.18
CA GLY A 810 12.19 -8.21 -41.22
C GLY A 810 12.77 -7.89 -39.84
N LYS A 811 14.10 -7.71 -39.79
CA LYS A 811 14.90 -7.59 -38.57
C LYS A 811 14.78 -6.25 -37.81
N VAL A 812 14.17 -5.22 -38.39
CA VAL A 812 14.20 -3.84 -37.82
C VAL A 812 12.82 -3.17 -37.87
N ILE A 813 11.75 -3.96 -37.80
CA ILE A 813 10.37 -3.44 -37.87
C ILE A 813 9.80 -3.41 -36.44
N ARG A 814 9.59 -2.20 -35.91
CA ARG A 814 9.02 -1.92 -34.59
C ARG A 814 7.71 -1.14 -34.76
N GLY A 815 6.66 -1.51 -34.05
CA GLY A 815 5.38 -0.83 -34.18
C GLY A 815 4.15 -1.69 -33.85
N TYR A 816 2.98 -1.08 -33.98
CA TYR A 816 1.68 -1.76 -33.87
C TYR A 816 1.10 -1.97 -35.26
N PHE A 817 0.68 -3.20 -35.54
CA PHE A 817 0.10 -3.58 -36.82
C PHE A 817 -1.26 -4.23 -36.61
N ILE A 818 -2.20 -3.95 -37.50
CA ILE A 818 -3.54 -4.57 -37.47
C ILE A 818 -3.70 -5.37 -38.74
N VAL A 819 -3.91 -6.68 -38.61
CA VAL A 819 -4.23 -7.58 -39.73
C VAL A 819 -5.73 -7.82 -39.72
N VAL A 820 -6.38 -7.53 -40.84
CA VAL A 820 -7.81 -7.78 -41.02
C VAL A 820 -8.04 -8.73 -42.18
N VAL A 821 -8.89 -9.73 -41.94
CA VAL A 821 -9.24 -10.75 -42.90
C VAL A 821 -10.74 -10.71 -43.16
N TYR A 822 -11.13 -10.76 -44.44
CA TYR A 822 -12.50 -10.67 -44.91
C TYR A 822 -12.82 -11.80 -45.90
N GLY A 823 -13.90 -12.54 -45.68
CA GLY A 823 -14.35 -13.62 -46.56
C GLY A 823 -15.73 -14.14 -46.14
N GLY A 824 -16.58 -14.50 -47.10
CA GLY A 824 -17.92 -15.07 -46.83
C GLY A 824 -18.88 -14.17 -46.05
N GLY A 825 -18.68 -12.85 -46.06
CA GLY A 825 -19.44 -11.91 -45.24
C GLY A 825 -18.98 -11.82 -43.78
N LEU A 826 -17.95 -12.59 -43.38
CA LEU A 826 -17.32 -12.52 -42.07
C LEU A 826 -16.05 -11.66 -42.09
N THR A 827 -15.73 -11.10 -40.93
CA THR A 827 -14.53 -10.26 -40.73
C THR A 827 -13.82 -10.67 -39.45
N SER A 828 -12.50 -10.82 -39.49
CA SER A 828 -11.69 -11.15 -38.31
C SER A 828 -10.43 -10.28 -38.24
N ARG A 829 -10.03 -9.88 -37.03
CA ARG A 829 -8.95 -8.90 -36.78
C ARG A 829 -7.95 -9.41 -35.76
N ALA A 830 -6.66 -9.14 -36.00
CA ALA A 830 -5.56 -9.39 -35.06
C ALA A 830 -4.71 -8.13 -34.88
N VAL A 831 -4.35 -7.80 -33.64
CA VAL A 831 -3.44 -6.71 -33.29
C VAL A 831 -2.08 -7.30 -32.95
N ILE A 832 -1.03 -6.87 -33.64
CA ILE A 832 0.33 -7.37 -33.47
C ILE A 832 1.22 -6.25 -32.92
N LYS A 833 1.82 -6.51 -31.76
CA LYS A 833 2.82 -5.64 -31.11
C LYS A 833 4.20 -6.24 -31.31
N LYS A 834 5.09 -5.56 -32.04
CA LYS A 834 6.44 -6.05 -32.36
C LYS A 834 7.54 -5.15 -31.78
N ASP A 835 8.47 -5.77 -31.03
CA ASP A 835 9.70 -5.18 -30.44
C ASP A 835 9.48 -4.06 -29.40
N PHE A 836 8.58 -4.28 -28.44
CA PHE A 836 8.44 -3.44 -27.24
C PHE A 836 8.93 -4.25 -26.02
N ARG A 837 9.94 -3.76 -25.29
CA ARG A 837 10.33 -4.35 -24.00
C ARG A 837 9.22 -4.06 -22.98
N GLN A 838 8.71 -5.12 -22.33
CA GLN A 838 7.80 -5.01 -21.18
C GLN A 838 8.52 -4.40 -19.99
#